data_AF-A0AAN6WEA4-F1
#
_entry.id   AF-A0AAN6WEA4-F1
#
_cell.length_a   1.000
_cell.length_b   1.000
_cell.length_c   1.000
_cell.angle_alpha   90.00
_cell.angle_beta   90.00
_cell.angle_gamma   90.00
#
_symmetry.space_group_name_H-M   'P 1'
#
loop_
_entity.id
_entity.type
_entity.pdbx_description
1 polymer ?
#
loop_
_entity_poly.entity_id
_entity_poly.type
_entity_poly.pdbx_seq_one_letter_code
_entity_poly.pdbx_strand_id
1 'polypeptide(L)'
;MDNVNFDINDALKHYMSDPAAIPTPEADSALVDCENDPDSLADNAIINGVLNPIVDAVAENPDAITRSSIFDSLQFLLKYTSYLSAHALSKIFDLITSGLATEADVIHHDLESDEQELIAQHKMLLEMYGFLLQWTIAAVETKAAEKSSTTMPARGRGKPKGRKEVGKDGSWDSSTQLEIALNTMCKVLRLKLGKIFLTTSERDTFISLLTRPVYMILESEQRVKNTSIRMHTFKVLCVAVKHHGHAYAAQISIVQNLTYFEHLSEPMAELLHILAEQYDYPQLADEILRELSNKEFNSNDNKGPKSVSTFMVKLSELAPRLIIKQVTLLAKQLDSESHTLRSALIEVFGNMLVYLSKSDERGENHKSQMNAFFDVLEERFLDINPYCRCRTMQVYLKICELEQKFPKRRQKAAELACQSLEDKSSHVRRNAIKLLGALIRTHPFTALHGAQLARKDWQERLDKVDAELDALKPPVDAPGLDGNANTTVDAGLLDDATQVDATQLDPSQKSPAEMTEEEKVAAIRKAQEEAATSEAIEKLTLTKRYYSEALKFIDVLHEATTTVCQLLGSKNKSEVIEAMDFFEIGDAYNIEQNKVGIRRMLRLIWTKGNSDEGKGVQTHLIECYKRLFFEAPDSFSPNDAANYIARNMISLTFGATPAELTSLEQLLATMMKQGMIPEIVIAKLWQVYGVQKREISRKQRRGAIIVLGMLATASPEIVVGEMETMLRTGLGSHGRADLQLAKFTCVALRRINPSGRSAKESAIKFSRLSNDHAVLARLAAITEVSTESKEWYGVAEQAINAIYALSRHPDVLCSEIIRRKTKSVFSPQASRPTSRDESAPLSSASPPATQDCEEGDPTLLAPPTQAQPASSQPPPSPTKKQNKDNTVALSQLLFIVGHVAIKQIVHLELCELDFKRRKQEKEKSAAAAKDASTLSASTTTSTGRKAAGNKRKSAAALAPEEDEGDELDLIGGTTEDDFTEAMAHIRERELLYDGRSLLAIFGPMVSEICANNTTYKDRNLQQAATLCLAKLMCVSSEYCEANLPLLITIMERSTDATVRSNAVIALGDMAVCFNHLIDENTDFLYRRLADSDASVKRTCLMTLTFLILAGQVKVKGQLGEMAKCLEDEDKRIADLARMFFTELSTKDNAVYNHFVDMFSLLSADQRIDEESFRRIVRFLLGFVEKDKHAKQLADKLAARLPRCDTERQWNDVAFALGLLQHKNEDIAKLVGEGFKVVRVPA
;
A
#
# COMPACT_ATOMS: atom_id res chain seq x y z
N MET A 1 15.77 0.39 -83.05
CA MET A 1 15.97 0.39 -81.59
C MET A 1 14.91 -0.56 -81.08
N ASP A 2 15.36 -1.69 -80.56
CA ASP A 2 14.51 -2.84 -80.36
C ASP A 2 13.71 -2.66 -79.07
N ASN A 3 12.41 -2.96 -79.13
CA ASN A 3 11.56 -2.95 -77.94
C ASN A 3 11.88 -4.19 -77.10
N VAL A 4 11.87 -4.04 -75.78
CA VAL A 4 12.11 -5.16 -74.86
C VAL A 4 10.96 -6.16 -74.94
N ASN A 5 11.27 -7.45 -75.03
CA ASN A 5 10.26 -8.50 -74.91
C ASN A 5 10.04 -8.83 -73.43
N PHE A 6 9.06 -8.17 -72.80
CA PHE A 6 8.84 -8.25 -71.36
C PHE A 6 7.75 -9.27 -70.99
N ASP A 7 8.12 -10.30 -70.22
CA ASP A 7 7.18 -11.21 -69.52
C ASP A 7 7.32 -11.00 -68.01
N ILE A 8 6.26 -10.50 -67.39
CA ILE A 8 6.22 -10.20 -65.96
C ILE A 8 6.52 -11.42 -65.08
N ASN A 9 6.10 -12.63 -65.48
CA ASN A 9 6.28 -13.82 -64.65
C ASN A 9 7.74 -14.26 -64.65
N ASP A 10 8.39 -14.19 -65.81
CA ASP A 10 9.81 -14.54 -65.93
C ASP A 10 10.69 -13.49 -65.24
N ALA A 11 10.38 -12.21 -65.44
CA ALA A 11 11.05 -11.10 -64.75
C ALA A 11 10.93 -11.21 -63.21
N LEU A 12 9.73 -11.50 -62.70
CA LEU A 12 9.50 -11.72 -61.27
C LEU A 12 10.22 -12.96 -60.75
N LYS A 13 10.27 -14.05 -61.53
CA LYS A 13 10.96 -15.27 -61.15
C LYS A 13 12.47 -15.04 -61.02
N HIS A 14 13.07 -14.33 -61.97
CA HIS A 14 14.47 -13.93 -61.90
C HIS A 14 14.73 -12.98 -60.73
N TYR A 15 13.88 -11.97 -60.53
CA TYR A 15 13.97 -11.03 -59.42
C TYR A 15 13.87 -11.70 -58.06
N MET A 16 12.93 -12.63 -57.87
CA MET A 16 12.77 -13.34 -56.60
C MET A 16 13.88 -14.37 -56.35
N SER A 17 14.57 -14.83 -57.40
CA SER A 17 15.73 -15.72 -57.27
C SER A 17 16.96 -14.93 -56.84
N ASP A 18 17.35 -13.92 -57.61
CA ASP A 18 18.45 -13.01 -57.30
C ASP A 18 18.30 -11.71 -58.12
N PRO A 19 17.90 -10.59 -57.49
CA PRO A 19 17.80 -9.30 -58.17
C PRO A 19 19.13 -8.83 -58.79
N ALA A 20 20.27 -9.23 -58.21
CA ALA A 20 21.58 -8.84 -58.71
C ALA A 20 22.02 -9.65 -59.93
N ALA A 21 21.38 -10.80 -60.21
CA ALA A 21 21.70 -11.64 -61.36
C ALA A 21 20.88 -11.30 -62.62
N ILE A 22 20.01 -10.28 -62.57
CA ILE A 22 19.20 -9.89 -63.72
C ILE A 22 20.11 -9.36 -64.85
N PRO A 23 19.99 -9.91 -66.07
CA PRO A 23 20.81 -9.50 -67.21
C PRO A 23 20.34 -8.13 -67.73
N THR A 24 21.30 -7.24 -68.02
CA THR A 24 21.05 -5.88 -68.54
C THR A 24 21.96 -5.58 -69.74
N PRO A 25 21.91 -6.42 -70.80
CA PRO A 25 22.86 -6.36 -71.92
C PRO A 25 22.77 -5.08 -72.76
N GLU A 26 21.63 -4.38 -72.75
CA GLU A 26 21.43 -3.18 -73.57
C GLU A 26 21.50 -1.88 -72.76
N ALA A 27 21.95 -1.93 -71.49
CA ALA A 27 22.22 -0.75 -70.71
C ALA A 27 23.28 0.15 -71.38
N ASP A 28 23.23 1.47 -71.11
CA ASP A 28 24.20 2.41 -71.66
C ASP A 28 25.64 1.96 -71.39
N SER A 29 26.50 2.00 -72.41
CA SER A 29 27.90 1.57 -72.31
C SER A 29 28.65 2.20 -71.14
N ALA A 30 28.33 3.46 -70.78
CA ALA A 30 28.96 4.14 -69.65
C ALA A 30 28.61 3.50 -68.29
N LEU A 31 27.44 2.85 -68.18
CA LEU A 31 27.03 2.09 -66.99
C LEU A 31 27.67 0.70 -66.99
N VAL A 32 27.67 0.02 -68.14
CA VAL A 32 28.26 -1.33 -68.29
C VAL A 32 29.76 -1.31 -68.01
N ASP A 33 30.47 -0.25 -68.41
CA ASP A 33 31.89 -0.05 -68.10
C ASP A 33 32.16 0.01 -66.58
N CYS A 34 31.17 0.46 -65.79
CA CYS A 34 31.24 0.50 -64.32
C CYS A 34 31.00 -0.87 -63.65
N GLU A 35 30.63 -1.93 -64.40
CA GLU A 35 30.37 -3.25 -63.83
C GLU A 35 31.61 -3.86 -63.13
N ASN A 36 32.81 -3.52 -63.62
CA ASN A 36 34.09 -3.96 -63.06
C ASN A 36 34.63 -3.05 -61.94
N ASP A 37 34.10 -1.82 -61.81
CA ASP A 37 34.45 -0.86 -60.75
C ASP A 37 33.21 -0.10 -60.27
N PRO A 38 32.38 -0.73 -59.40
CA PRO A 38 31.09 -0.17 -58.98
C PRO A 38 31.20 1.12 -58.18
N ASP A 39 32.37 1.42 -57.57
CA ASP A 39 32.59 2.67 -56.83
C ASP A 39 32.54 3.90 -57.76
N SER A 40 32.77 3.71 -59.06
CA SER A 40 32.58 4.72 -60.11
C SER A 40 31.14 5.25 -60.16
N LEU A 41 30.16 4.43 -59.76
CA LEU A 41 28.75 4.82 -59.70
C LEU A 41 28.45 5.80 -58.55
N ALA A 42 29.42 6.12 -57.68
CA ALA A 42 29.29 7.23 -56.73
C ALA A 42 29.39 8.60 -57.42
N ASP A 43 29.98 8.68 -58.62
CA ASP A 43 30.06 9.92 -59.40
C ASP A 43 28.71 10.25 -60.06
N ASN A 44 28.05 11.28 -59.52
CA ASN A 44 26.79 11.76 -60.06
C ASN A 44 26.91 12.29 -61.50
N ALA A 45 28.10 12.61 -62.02
CA ALA A 45 28.25 13.06 -63.40
C ALA A 45 27.97 11.93 -64.41
N ILE A 46 28.47 10.72 -64.14
CA ILE A 46 28.24 9.52 -64.97
C ILE A 46 26.76 9.16 -64.93
N ILE A 47 26.17 9.10 -63.73
CA ILE A 47 24.74 8.79 -63.57
C ILE A 47 23.86 9.84 -64.26
N ASN A 48 24.11 11.13 -64.06
CA ASN A 48 23.28 12.18 -64.67
C ASN A 48 23.42 12.20 -66.21
N GLY A 49 24.57 11.80 -66.75
CA GLY A 49 24.79 11.66 -68.20
C GLY A 49 23.83 10.66 -68.85
N VAL A 50 23.48 9.58 -68.15
CA VAL A 50 22.56 8.54 -68.63
C VAL A 50 21.12 8.78 -68.16
N LEU A 51 20.94 9.23 -66.92
CA LEU A 51 19.62 9.40 -66.30
C LEU A 51 18.86 10.63 -66.83
N ASN A 52 19.53 11.74 -67.17
CA ASN A 52 18.84 12.93 -67.68
C ASN A 52 18.15 12.68 -69.03
N PRO A 53 18.81 12.10 -70.05
CA PRO A 53 18.13 11.76 -71.30
C PRO A 53 16.97 10.78 -71.12
N ILE A 54 17.09 9.83 -70.19
CA ILE A 54 16.01 8.90 -69.85
C ILE A 54 14.83 9.66 -69.25
N VAL A 55 15.08 10.57 -68.31
CA VAL A 55 14.04 11.41 -67.69
C VAL A 55 13.31 12.25 -68.74
N ASP A 56 14.06 12.90 -69.63
CA ASP A 56 13.47 13.73 -70.69
C ASP A 56 12.61 12.88 -71.65
N ALA A 57 13.08 11.69 -72.04
CA ALA A 57 12.35 10.79 -72.93
C ALA A 57 11.05 10.24 -72.32
N VAL A 58 11.08 9.85 -71.05
CA VAL A 58 9.90 9.34 -70.33
C VAL A 58 8.91 10.46 -70.00
N ALA A 59 9.41 11.67 -69.74
CA ALA A 59 8.56 12.84 -69.51
C ALA A 59 7.82 13.28 -70.79
N GLU A 60 8.42 13.12 -71.97
CA GLU A 60 7.78 13.39 -73.26
C GLU A 60 6.75 12.31 -73.64
N ASN A 61 7.10 11.03 -73.44
CA ASN A 61 6.18 9.92 -73.65
C ASN A 61 6.43 8.77 -72.64
N PRO A 62 5.44 8.38 -71.80
CA PRO A 62 5.53 7.26 -70.89
C PRO A 62 5.93 5.93 -71.55
N ASP A 63 5.60 5.73 -72.84
CA ASP A 63 5.96 4.55 -73.62
C ASP A 63 7.47 4.37 -73.81
N ALA A 64 8.26 5.42 -73.58
CA ALA A 64 9.71 5.39 -73.82
C ALA A 64 10.42 4.28 -73.01
N ILE A 65 9.84 3.84 -71.88
CA ILE A 65 10.38 2.74 -71.08
C ILE A 65 10.41 1.39 -71.81
N THR A 66 9.64 1.23 -72.90
CA THR A 66 9.63 0.00 -73.71
C THR A 66 10.91 -0.19 -74.53
N ARG A 67 11.69 0.88 -74.69
CA ARG A 67 13.00 0.82 -75.33
C ARG A 67 13.95 0.07 -74.43
N SER A 68 14.52 -1.02 -74.95
CA SER A 68 15.40 -1.92 -74.20
C SER A 68 16.59 -1.17 -73.56
N SER A 69 17.16 -0.18 -74.25
CA SER A 69 18.24 0.65 -73.68
C SER A 69 17.85 1.48 -72.45
N ILE A 70 16.61 1.93 -72.36
CA ILE A 70 16.10 2.70 -71.21
C ILE A 70 15.78 1.76 -70.05
N PHE A 71 15.10 0.65 -70.35
CA PHE A 71 14.67 -0.33 -69.34
C PHE A 71 15.87 -1.02 -68.67
N ASP A 72 16.81 -1.53 -69.45
CA ASP A 72 18.01 -2.19 -68.94
C ASP A 72 18.90 -1.23 -68.16
N SER A 73 19.02 0.03 -68.59
CA SER A 73 19.79 1.05 -67.86
C SER A 73 19.18 1.33 -66.47
N LEU A 74 17.85 1.40 -66.35
CA LEU A 74 17.17 1.57 -65.06
C LEU A 74 17.34 0.33 -64.16
N GLN A 75 17.23 -0.87 -64.72
CA GLN A 75 17.48 -2.11 -63.99
C GLN A 75 18.93 -2.23 -63.52
N PHE A 76 19.90 -1.83 -64.35
CA PHE A 76 21.32 -1.82 -64.01
C PHE A 76 21.58 -0.91 -62.81
N LEU A 77 21.04 0.32 -62.84
CA LEU A 77 21.14 1.25 -61.71
C LEU A 77 20.51 0.68 -60.43
N LEU A 78 19.35 0.02 -60.54
CA LEU A 78 18.69 -0.60 -59.40
C LEU A 78 19.45 -1.80 -58.82
N LYS A 79 20.10 -2.60 -59.68
CA LYS A 79 20.99 -3.70 -59.28
C LYS A 79 22.17 -3.19 -58.43
N TYR A 80 22.76 -2.04 -58.78
CA TYR A 80 23.88 -1.45 -58.05
C TYR A 80 23.47 -0.35 -57.04
N THR A 81 22.26 -0.42 -56.49
CA THR A 81 21.69 0.59 -55.57
C THR A 81 22.62 0.97 -54.39
N SER A 82 23.37 0.00 -53.85
CA SER A 82 24.29 0.21 -52.71
C SER A 82 25.40 1.22 -53.03
N TYR A 83 25.79 1.35 -54.31
CA TYR A 83 26.83 2.25 -54.78
C TYR A 83 26.29 3.60 -55.28
N LEU A 84 24.98 3.68 -55.55
CA LEU A 84 24.35 4.93 -55.97
C LEU A 84 24.39 5.99 -54.87
N SER A 85 24.28 7.26 -55.22
CA SER A 85 23.99 8.31 -54.24
C SER A 85 22.50 8.30 -53.82
N ALA A 86 22.18 8.88 -52.65
CA ALA A 86 20.80 9.08 -52.23
C ALA A 86 20.01 9.98 -53.21
N HIS A 87 20.69 10.98 -53.79
CA HIS A 87 20.12 11.89 -54.78
C HIS A 87 19.80 11.18 -56.10
N ALA A 88 20.70 10.30 -56.58
CA ALA A 88 20.45 9.50 -57.78
C ALA A 88 19.25 8.56 -57.60
N LEU A 89 19.18 7.85 -56.47
CA LEU A 89 18.05 6.97 -56.17
C LEU A 89 16.73 7.74 -56.03
N SER A 90 16.77 8.92 -55.38
CA SER A 90 15.62 9.84 -55.31
C SER A 90 15.09 10.19 -56.70
N LYS A 91 15.99 10.52 -57.63
CA LYS A 91 15.61 10.91 -59.00
C LYS A 91 15.03 9.75 -59.80
N ILE A 92 15.60 8.54 -59.66
CA ILE A 92 15.05 7.31 -60.27
C ILE A 92 13.64 7.04 -59.72
N PHE A 93 13.45 7.22 -58.42
CA PHE A 93 12.16 6.98 -57.77
C PHE A 93 11.09 7.98 -58.23
N ASP A 94 11.42 9.27 -58.33
CA ASP A 94 10.53 10.30 -58.85
C ASP A 94 10.18 10.08 -60.34
N LEU A 95 11.16 9.64 -61.15
CA LEU A 95 10.97 9.28 -62.56
C LEU A 95 9.94 8.16 -62.72
N ILE A 96 10.14 7.03 -62.04
CA ILE A 96 9.25 5.87 -62.17
C ILE A 96 7.85 6.20 -61.63
N THR A 97 7.78 6.95 -60.52
CA THR A 97 6.51 7.35 -59.92
C THR A 97 5.72 8.32 -60.80
N SER A 98 6.39 9.30 -61.42
CA SER A 98 5.75 10.25 -62.34
C SER A 98 5.36 9.59 -63.66
N GLY A 99 6.21 8.74 -64.24
CA GLY A 99 5.90 7.97 -65.44
C GLY A 99 4.67 7.08 -65.27
N LEU A 100 4.60 6.32 -64.17
CA LEU A 100 3.43 5.51 -63.85
C LEU A 100 2.17 6.36 -63.62
N ALA A 101 2.31 7.54 -63.00
CA ALA A 101 1.18 8.43 -62.77
C ALA A 101 0.60 8.99 -64.08
N THR A 102 1.45 9.33 -65.06
CA THR A 102 1.03 9.78 -66.39
C THR A 102 0.40 8.64 -67.17
N GLU A 103 1.01 7.45 -67.17
CA GLU A 103 0.45 6.26 -67.83
C GLU A 103 -0.93 5.93 -67.27
N ALA A 104 -1.13 6.05 -65.95
CA ALA A 104 -2.44 5.86 -65.34
C ALA A 104 -3.50 6.86 -65.85
N ASP A 105 -3.13 8.12 -66.17
CA ASP A 105 -4.06 9.10 -66.76
C ASP A 105 -4.39 8.76 -68.21
N VAL A 106 -3.39 8.35 -68.99
CA VAL A 106 -3.57 7.91 -70.39
C VAL A 106 -4.54 6.73 -70.44
N ILE A 107 -4.28 5.69 -69.65
CA ILE A 107 -5.17 4.53 -69.54
C ILE A 107 -6.57 4.94 -69.09
N HIS A 108 -6.69 5.89 -68.16
CA HIS A 108 -8.00 6.34 -67.72
C HIS A 108 -8.80 6.96 -68.87
N HIS A 109 -8.14 7.81 -69.68
CA HIS A 109 -8.72 8.43 -70.85
C HIS A 109 -9.13 7.40 -71.91
N ASP A 110 -8.25 6.45 -72.21
CA ASP A 110 -8.44 5.46 -73.27
C ASP A 110 -9.50 4.40 -72.89
N LEU A 111 -9.63 4.10 -71.60
CA LEU A 111 -10.73 3.29 -71.06
C LEU A 111 -12.08 4.01 -71.07
N GLU A 112 -12.10 5.35 -71.08
CA GLU A 112 -13.32 6.16 -71.21
C GLU A 112 -13.74 6.35 -72.67
N SER A 113 -12.78 6.38 -73.60
CA SER A 113 -13.03 6.40 -75.05
C SER A 113 -13.29 5.00 -75.67
N ASP A 114 -13.16 3.93 -74.88
CA ASP A 114 -13.33 2.51 -75.26
C ASP A 114 -12.38 2.07 -76.41
N GLU A 115 -11.14 2.57 -76.42
CA GLU A 115 -10.10 2.20 -77.39
C GLU A 115 -9.46 0.83 -77.08
N GLN A 116 -9.95 -0.23 -77.74
CA GLN A 116 -9.57 -1.61 -77.44
C GLN A 116 -8.20 -2.05 -78.01
N GLU A 117 -7.70 -1.40 -79.06
CA GLU A 117 -6.45 -1.79 -79.73
C GLU A 117 -5.20 -1.51 -78.88
N LEU A 118 -5.28 -0.54 -77.94
CA LEU A 118 -4.16 -0.11 -77.10
C LEU A 118 -4.07 -0.86 -75.76
N ILE A 119 -5.07 -1.67 -75.39
CA ILE A 119 -5.14 -2.35 -74.09
C ILE A 119 -3.93 -3.26 -73.85
N ALA A 120 -3.46 -3.97 -74.88
CA ALA A 120 -2.30 -4.86 -74.77
C ALA A 120 -1.00 -4.09 -74.48
N GLN A 121 -0.86 -2.89 -75.05
CA GLN A 121 0.28 -2.00 -74.81
C GLN A 121 0.24 -1.44 -73.38
N HIS A 122 -0.92 -0.94 -72.93
CA HIS A 122 -1.11 -0.46 -71.56
C HIS A 122 -0.86 -1.53 -70.51
N LYS A 123 -1.28 -2.78 -70.77
CA LYS A 123 -1.00 -3.91 -69.89
C LYS A 123 0.51 -4.07 -69.67
N MET A 124 1.28 -4.14 -70.76
CA MET A 124 2.72 -4.31 -70.71
C MET A 124 3.39 -3.14 -69.97
N LEU A 125 2.99 -1.90 -70.24
CA LEU A 125 3.53 -0.70 -69.59
C LEU A 125 3.26 -0.66 -68.08
N LEU A 126 2.04 -1.00 -67.67
CA LEU A 126 1.70 -1.10 -66.25
C LEU A 126 2.55 -2.16 -65.56
N GLU A 127 2.71 -3.34 -66.16
CA GLU A 127 3.54 -4.42 -65.60
C GLU A 127 5.01 -3.99 -65.48
N MET A 128 5.56 -3.32 -66.50
CA MET A 128 6.94 -2.80 -66.50
C MET A 128 7.15 -1.73 -65.42
N TYR A 129 6.28 -0.70 -65.36
CA TYR A 129 6.36 0.35 -64.34
C TYR A 129 6.13 -0.20 -62.94
N GLY A 130 5.18 -1.13 -62.77
CA GLY A 130 4.91 -1.79 -61.49
C GLY A 130 6.12 -2.60 -61.00
N PHE A 131 6.82 -3.29 -61.90
CA PHE A 131 8.03 -4.05 -61.58
C PHE A 131 9.17 -3.13 -61.14
N LEU A 132 9.42 -2.06 -61.90
CA LEU A 132 10.41 -1.04 -61.54
C LEU A 132 10.05 -0.32 -60.23
N LEU A 133 8.76 -0.07 -59.98
CA LEU A 133 8.29 0.55 -58.75
C LEU A 133 8.50 -0.36 -57.53
N GLN A 134 8.21 -1.66 -57.67
CA GLN A 134 8.49 -2.62 -56.60
C GLN A 134 9.99 -2.64 -56.25
N TRP A 135 10.86 -2.71 -57.26
CA TRP A 135 12.31 -2.78 -57.05
C TRP A 135 12.85 -1.47 -56.48
N THR A 136 12.42 -0.31 -56.98
CA THR A 136 12.82 1.00 -56.41
C THR A 136 12.41 1.14 -54.96
N ILE A 137 11.20 0.75 -54.56
CA ILE A 137 10.78 0.84 -53.15
C ILE A 137 11.66 -0.06 -52.26
N ALA A 138 11.98 -1.28 -52.71
CA ALA A 138 12.91 -2.16 -52.01
C ALA A 138 14.31 -1.56 -51.87
N ALA A 139 14.81 -0.95 -52.95
CA ALA A 139 16.08 -0.23 -52.96
C ALA A 139 16.08 0.97 -51.98
N VAL A 140 15.01 1.77 -51.98
CA VAL A 140 14.83 2.93 -51.08
C VAL A 140 14.78 2.49 -49.62
N GLU A 141 14.04 1.42 -49.29
CA GLU A 141 13.95 0.91 -47.92
C GLU A 141 15.26 0.27 -47.45
N THR A 142 15.98 -0.43 -48.34
CA THR A 142 17.32 -0.97 -48.04
C THR A 142 18.29 0.17 -47.70
N LYS A 143 18.29 1.24 -48.50
CA LYS A 143 19.15 2.41 -48.29
C LYS A 143 18.75 3.24 -47.07
N ALA A 144 17.45 3.26 -46.73
CA ALA A 144 16.97 3.85 -45.49
C ALA A 144 17.43 3.03 -44.26
N ALA A 145 17.48 1.70 -44.36
CA ALA A 145 17.90 0.80 -43.29
C ALA A 145 19.41 0.92 -42.96
N GLU A 146 20.27 1.20 -43.94
CA GLU A 146 21.71 1.46 -43.74
C GLU A 146 22.00 2.57 -42.72
N LYS A 147 21.09 3.56 -42.59
CA LYS A 147 21.23 4.63 -41.59
C LYS A 147 20.92 4.17 -40.16
N SER A 148 20.11 3.13 -39.96
CA SER A 148 19.69 2.69 -38.62
C SER A 148 20.75 1.88 -37.87
N SER A 149 21.77 1.36 -38.56
CA SER A 149 22.82 0.51 -37.96
C SER A 149 24.01 1.31 -37.39
N THR A 150 24.14 2.60 -37.71
CA THR A 150 25.29 3.44 -37.29
C THR A 150 25.09 4.18 -35.97
N THR A 151 23.91 4.07 -35.33
CA THR A 151 23.65 4.65 -34.01
C THR A 151 23.47 3.57 -32.95
N MET A 152 24.56 3.15 -32.28
CA MET A 152 24.45 2.40 -31.03
C MET A 152 23.97 3.32 -29.89
N PRO A 153 23.01 2.90 -29.04
CA PRO A 153 22.63 3.68 -27.87
C PRO A 153 23.66 3.47 -26.75
N ALA A 154 24.58 4.43 -26.59
CA ALA A 154 25.44 4.50 -25.42
C ALA A 154 24.59 4.78 -24.17
N ARG A 155 24.40 3.76 -23.34
CA ARG A 155 23.75 3.83 -22.03
C ARG A 155 24.73 4.49 -21.04
N GLY A 156 24.73 5.82 -20.98
CA GLY A 156 25.58 6.60 -20.07
C GLY A 156 24.91 7.91 -19.65
N ARG A 157 24.53 7.99 -18.38
CA ARG A 157 23.82 9.13 -17.77
C ARG A 157 24.81 10.28 -17.55
N GLY A 158 24.82 11.26 -18.45
CA GLY A 158 25.58 12.50 -18.30
C GLY A 158 25.18 13.55 -19.34
N LYS A 159 24.65 14.70 -18.89
CA LYS A 159 24.36 15.88 -19.73
C LYS A 159 25.62 16.31 -20.51
N PRO A 160 25.57 16.56 -21.83
CA PRO A 160 26.60 17.34 -22.49
C PRO A 160 26.16 18.79 -22.73
N LYS A 161 27.08 19.71 -22.38
CA LYS A 161 27.12 21.11 -22.81
C LYS A 161 27.40 21.19 -24.31
N GLY A 162 26.91 22.26 -24.92
CA GLY A 162 26.88 22.49 -26.37
C GLY A 162 28.21 22.33 -27.10
N ARG A 163 28.11 21.80 -28.32
CA ARG A 163 29.18 21.74 -29.31
C ARG A 163 28.67 22.34 -30.62
N LYS A 164 29.46 23.26 -31.17
CA LYS A 164 29.23 24.04 -32.40
C LYS A 164 28.86 23.16 -33.60
N GLU A 165 27.91 23.64 -34.39
CA GLU A 165 27.56 23.15 -35.73
C GLU A 165 28.79 23.14 -36.65
N VAL A 166 29.03 21.99 -37.27
CA VAL A 166 29.87 21.80 -38.44
C VAL A 166 29.07 20.93 -39.42
N GLY A 167 28.86 21.43 -40.64
CA GLY A 167 28.54 20.66 -41.84
C GLY A 167 27.22 19.88 -41.86
N LYS A 168 26.15 20.52 -42.32
CA LYS A 168 24.85 19.89 -42.60
C LYS A 168 24.87 19.27 -44.00
N ASP A 169 25.43 18.07 -44.14
CA ASP A 169 25.08 17.23 -45.31
C ASP A 169 23.71 16.62 -45.06
N GLY A 170 22.79 16.92 -45.99
CA GLY A 170 21.37 16.66 -45.85
C GLY A 170 21.04 15.19 -45.64
N SER A 171 20.45 14.87 -44.49
CA SER A 171 19.74 13.61 -44.29
C SER A 171 18.63 13.49 -45.34
N TRP A 172 18.84 12.70 -46.39
CA TRP A 172 17.77 12.30 -47.33
C TRP A 172 16.64 11.60 -46.55
N ASP A 173 15.46 12.21 -46.55
CA ASP A 173 14.21 11.69 -45.99
C ASP A 173 13.29 11.29 -47.16
N SER A 174 13.14 9.99 -47.39
CA SER A 174 12.32 9.45 -48.47
C SER A 174 10.82 9.36 -48.13
N SER A 175 10.39 9.83 -46.95
CA SER A 175 9.00 9.70 -46.48
C SER A 175 8.00 10.35 -47.43
N THR A 176 8.27 11.57 -47.90
CA THR A 176 7.38 12.29 -48.83
C THR A 176 7.29 11.60 -50.18
N GLN A 177 8.40 11.05 -50.68
CA GLN A 177 8.42 10.32 -51.95
C GLN A 177 7.63 9.01 -51.86
N LEU A 178 7.73 8.30 -50.73
CA LEU A 178 6.91 7.12 -50.47
C LEU A 178 5.41 7.46 -50.44
N GLU A 179 5.02 8.58 -49.84
CA GLU A 179 3.62 9.04 -49.85
C GLU A 179 3.12 9.33 -51.27
N ILE A 180 3.95 9.95 -52.11
CA ILE A 180 3.62 10.19 -53.52
C ILE A 180 3.48 8.86 -54.26
N ALA A 181 4.42 7.93 -54.11
CA ALA A 181 4.37 6.61 -54.74
C ALA A 181 3.12 5.82 -54.33
N LEU A 182 2.78 5.81 -53.03
CA LEU A 182 1.57 5.16 -52.52
C LEU A 182 0.29 5.82 -53.05
N ASN A 183 0.27 7.14 -53.24
CA ASN A 183 -0.84 7.84 -53.89
C ASN A 183 -0.94 7.48 -55.39
N THR A 184 0.18 7.35 -56.09
CA THR A 184 0.21 6.87 -57.47
C THR A 184 -0.29 5.44 -57.57
N MET A 185 0.10 4.54 -56.66
CA MET A 185 -0.48 3.19 -56.58
C MET A 185 -2.00 3.23 -56.39
N CYS A 186 -2.51 4.11 -55.52
CA CYS A 186 -3.96 4.31 -55.37
C CYS A 186 -4.62 4.82 -56.68
N LYS A 187 -3.94 5.67 -57.44
CA LYS A 187 -4.41 6.18 -58.74
C LYS A 187 -4.54 5.04 -59.75
N VAL A 188 -3.53 4.18 -59.86
CA VAL A 188 -3.56 2.97 -60.70
C VAL A 188 -4.68 2.02 -60.26
N LEU A 189 -4.82 1.78 -58.95
CA LEU A 189 -5.88 0.93 -58.40
C LEU A 189 -7.29 1.54 -58.51
N ARG A 190 -7.45 2.80 -58.94
CA ARG A 190 -8.78 3.35 -59.26
C ARG A 190 -9.22 3.02 -60.68
N LEU A 191 -8.30 2.60 -61.55
CA LEU A 191 -8.61 2.16 -62.90
C LEU A 191 -9.45 0.87 -62.85
N LYS A 192 -10.24 0.63 -63.90
CA LYS A 192 -11.00 -0.63 -64.07
C LYS A 192 -10.07 -1.73 -64.58
N LEU A 193 -9.13 -2.17 -63.74
CA LEU A 193 -8.06 -3.11 -64.10
C LEU A 193 -8.57 -4.42 -64.70
N GLY A 194 -9.80 -4.85 -64.39
CA GLY A 194 -10.42 -6.03 -65.03
C GLY A 194 -10.70 -5.90 -66.53
N LYS A 195 -10.69 -4.67 -67.10
CA LYS A 195 -10.72 -4.45 -68.56
C LYS A 195 -9.34 -4.63 -69.21
N ILE A 196 -8.26 -4.43 -68.44
CA ILE A 196 -6.87 -4.49 -68.93
C ILE A 196 -6.31 -5.90 -68.75
N PHE A 197 -6.47 -6.44 -67.54
CA PHE A 197 -6.09 -7.80 -67.18
C PHE A 197 -7.33 -8.70 -67.27
N LEU A 198 -7.50 -9.34 -68.42
CA LEU A 198 -8.70 -10.12 -68.75
C LEU A 198 -8.85 -11.37 -67.88
N THR A 199 -7.74 -11.98 -67.47
CA THR A 199 -7.74 -13.16 -66.60
C THR A 199 -7.55 -12.76 -65.15
N THR A 200 -8.20 -13.48 -64.22
CA THR A 200 -8.02 -13.26 -62.78
C THR A 200 -6.58 -13.48 -62.35
N SER A 201 -5.89 -14.47 -62.93
CA SER A 201 -4.49 -14.77 -62.60
C SER A 201 -3.55 -13.60 -62.93
N GLU A 202 -3.69 -13.00 -64.12
CA GLU A 202 -2.84 -11.86 -64.52
C GLU A 202 -3.10 -10.64 -63.63
N ARG A 203 -4.37 -10.36 -63.35
CA ARG A 203 -4.76 -9.29 -62.44
C ARG A 203 -4.17 -9.53 -61.05
N ASP A 204 -4.27 -10.73 -60.51
CA ASP A 204 -3.79 -11.04 -59.17
C ASP A 204 -2.26 -10.94 -59.08
N THR A 205 -1.53 -11.33 -60.13
CA THR A 205 -0.07 -11.09 -60.25
C THR A 205 0.25 -9.60 -60.23
N PHE A 206 -0.45 -8.79 -61.02
CA PHE A 206 -0.23 -7.34 -61.06
C PHE A 206 -0.60 -6.62 -59.75
N ILE A 207 -1.72 -6.97 -59.13
CA ILE A 207 -2.09 -6.41 -57.83
C ILE A 207 -1.05 -6.78 -56.76
N SER A 208 -0.56 -8.03 -56.78
CA SER A 208 0.49 -8.49 -55.87
C SER A 208 1.81 -7.74 -56.08
N LEU A 209 2.12 -7.35 -57.32
CA LEU A 209 3.26 -6.49 -57.66
C LEU A 209 3.21 -5.15 -56.93
N LEU A 210 2.01 -4.56 -56.83
CA LEU A 210 1.78 -3.29 -56.13
C LEU A 210 1.68 -3.45 -54.61
N THR A 211 1.07 -4.51 -54.10
CA THR A 211 0.84 -4.66 -52.65
C THR A 211 2.00 -5.29 -51.89
N ARG A 212 2.85 -6.12 -52.49
CA ARG A 212 4.07 -6.65 -51.86
C ARG A 212 4.99 -5.57 -51.27
N PRO A 213 5.40 -4.52 -52.02
CA PRO A 213 6.23 -3.46 -51.46
C PRO A 213 5.50 -2.66 -50.36
N VAL A 214 4.17 -2.59 -50.40
CA VAL A 214 3.36 -1.95 -49.35
C VAL A 214 3.43 -2.71 -48.04
N TYR A 215 3.34 -4.05 -48.06
CA TYR A 215 3.54 -4.87 -46.87
C TYR A 215 4.98 -4.75 -46.34
N MET A 216 5.98 -4.75 -47.24
CA MET A 216 7.38 -4.56 -46.86
C MET A 216 7.63 -3.19 -46.17
N ILE A 217 6.97 -2.11 -46.60
CA ILE A 217 7.02 -0.81 -45.89
C ILE A 217 6.47 -0.95 -44.46
N LEU A 218 5.41 -1.74 -44.25
CA LEU A 218 4.82 -1.97 -42.92
C LEU A 218 5.72 -2.80 -42.00
N GLU A 219 6.55 -3.69 -42.55
CA GLU A 219 7.52 -4.48 -41.77
C GLU A 219 8.52 -3.57 -41.03
N SER A 220 8.77 -2.35 -41.53
CA SER A 220 9.60 -1.35 -40.85
C SER A 220 8.85 -0.65 -39.71
N GLU A 221 9.30 -0.88 -38.46
CA GLU A 221 8.71 -0.25 -37.27
C GLU A 221 8.72 1.29 -37.34
N GLN A 222 9.77 1.87 -37.95
CA GLN A 222 9.88 3.33 -38.08
C GLN A 222 8.85 3.89 -39.07
N ARG A 223 8.59 3.19 -40.17
CA ARG A 223 7.62 3.61 -41.20
C ARG A 223 6.18 3.52 -40.69
N VAL A 224 5.82 2.44 -40.00
CA VAL A 224 4.46 2.29 -39.47
C VAL A 224 4.13 3.29 -38.36
N LYS A 225 5.15 3.77 -37.62
CA LYS A 225 4.98 4.84 -36.62
C LYS A 225 4.64 6.19 -37.28
N ASN A 226 5.11 6.43 -38.50
CA ASN A 226 4.68 7.59 -39.27
C ASN A 226 3.22 7.42 -39.70
N THR A 227 2.33 8.21 -39.08
CA THR A 227 0.89 8.11 -39.29
C THR A 227 0.50 8.38 -40.74
N SER A 228 1.20 9.29 -41.44
CA SER A 228 0.91 9.59 -42.84
C SER A 228 1.22 8.39 -43.75
N ILE A 229 2.41 7.80 -43.63
CA ILE A 229 2.80 6.60 -44.39
C ILE A 229 1.86 5.43 -44.06
N ARG A 230 1.56 5.21 -42.77
CA ARG A 230 0.62 4.17 -42.35
C ARG A 230 -0.76 4.34 -42.99
N MET A 231 -1.30 5.56 -43.04
CA MET A 231 -2.61 5.80 -43.67
C MET A 231 -2.58 5.63 -45.19
N HIS A 232 -1.48 6.02 -45.86
CA HIS A 232 -1.32 5.81 -47.30
C HIS A 232 -1.19 4.33 -47.65
N THR A 233 -0.40 3.56 -46.89
CA THR A 233 -0.31 2.10 -47.06
C THR A 233 -1.66 1.43 -46.84
N PHE A 234 -2.41 1.81 -45.79
CA PHE A 234 -3.77 1.32 -45.55
C PHE A 234 -4.72 1.62 -46.70
N LYS A 235 -4.68 2.84 -47.25
CA LYS A 235 -5.51 3.24 -48.38
C LYS A 235 -5.25 2.37 -49.61
N VAL A 236 -3.98 2.09 -49.94
CA VAL A 236 -3.62 1.19 -51.05
C VAL A 236 -4.22 -0.20 -50.84
N LEU A 237 -4.01 -0.79 -49.66
CA LEU A 237 -4.51 -2.13 -49.34
C LEU A 237 -6.05 -2.19 -49.34
N CYS A 238 -6.73 -1.18 -48.81
CA CYS A 238 -8.19 -1.13 -48.78
C CYS A 238 -8.80 -1.07 -50.19
N VAL A 239 -8.23 -0.24 -51.08
CA VAL A 239 -8.68 -0.15 -52.48
C VAL A 239 -8.42 -1.46 -53.22
N ALA A 240 -7.24 -2.08 -53.03
CA ALA A 240 -6.90 -3.37 -53.64
C ALA A 240 -7.86 -4.50 -53.21
N VAL A 241 -8.22 -4.55 -51.93
CA VAL A 241 -9.16 -5.55 -51.40
C VAL A 241 -10.59 -5.29 -51.91
N LYS A 242 -11.10 -4.06 -51.78
CA LYS A 242 -12.49 -3.73 -52.12
C LYS A 242 -12.80 -3.86 -53.61
N HIS A 243 -11.88 -3.43 -54.48
CA HIS A 243 -12.16 -3.30 -55.91
C HIS A 243 -11.51 -4.35 -56.79
N HIS A 244 -10.42 -5.01 -56.35
CA HIS A 244 -9.60 -5.87 -57.22
C HIS A 244 -9.41 -7.31 -56.73
N GLY A 245 -10.13 -7.74 -55.69
CA GLY A 245 -10.12 -9.14 -55.26
C GLY A 245 -8.89 -9.58 -54.46
N HIS A 246 -8.13 -8.65 -53.88
CA HIS A 246 -6.92 -8.95 -53.09
C HIS A 246 -7.20 -9.55 -51.69
N ALA A 247 -8.46 -9.83 -51.33
CA ALA A 247 -8.85 -10.22 -49.97
C ALA A 247 -8.09 -11.44 -49.44
N TYR A 248 -8.00 -12.53 -50.21
CA TYR A 248 -7.35 -13.77 -49.78
C TYR A 248 -5.84 -13.60 -49.57
N ALA A 249 -5.16 -12.89 -50.46
CA ALA A 249 -3.74 -12.60 -50.30
C ALA A 249 -3.50 -11.67 -49.09
N ALA A 250 -4.37 -10.67 -48.89
CA ALA A 250 -4.32 -9.82 -47.71
C ALA A 250 -4.54 -10.58 -46.41
N GLN A 251 -5.45 -11.56 -46.38
CA GLN A 251 -5.66 -12.45 -45.24
C GLN A 251 -4.36 -13.15 -44.84
N ILE A 252 -3.71 -13.81 -45.80
CA ILE A 252 -2.43 -14.53 -45.57
C ILE A 252 -1.36 -13.56 -45.06
N SER A 253 -1.19 -12.41 -45.71
CA SER A 253 -0.17 -11.42 -45.32
C SER A 253 -0.44 -10.83 -43.94
N ILE A 254 -1.69 -10.56 -43.57
CA ILE A 254 -2.04 -10.05 -42.23
C ILE A 254 -1.74 -11.11 -41.16
N VAL A 255 -2.13 -12.36 -41.38
CA VAL A 255 -1.83 -13.45 -40.43
C VAL A 255 -0.33 -13.69 -40.30
N GLN A 256 0.41 -13.60 -41.42
CA GLN A 256 1.86 -13.65 -41.43
C GLN A 256 2.47 -12.50 -40.60
N ASN A 257 2.00 -11.27 -40.83
CA ASN A 257 2.46 -10.09 -40.12
C ASN A 257 2.27 -10.22 -38.60
N LEU A 258 1.09 -10.70 -38.18
CA LEU A 258 0.80 -10.96 -36.77
C LEU A 258 1.69 -12.05 -36.16
N THR A 259 2.14 -13.01 -36.97
CA THR A 259 2.97 -14.12 -36.50
C THR A 259 4.43 -13.71 -36.32
N TYR A 260 4.97 -12.90 -37.23
CA TYR A 260 6.39 -12.58 -37.27
C TYR A 260 6.76 -11.21 -36.66
N PHE A 261 5.82 -10.25 -36.60
CA PHE A 261 6.12 -8.87 -36.20
C PHE A 261 5.20 -8.39 -35.06
N GLU A 262 5.79 -8.11 -33.89
CA GLU A 262 5.04 -7.63 -32.71
C GLU A 262 4.49 -6.20 -32.88
N HIS A 263 5.15 -5.35 -33.67
CA HIS A 263 4.72 -3.96 -33.86
C HIS A 263 3.52 -3.80 -34.79
N LEU A 264 3.16 -4.86 -35.53
CA LEU A 264 2.04 -4.85 -36.48
C LEU A 264 0.71 -5.28 -35.86
N SER A 265 0.68 -5.73 -34.59
CA SER A 265 -0.55 -6.17 -33.93
C SER A 265 -1.65 -5.09 -33.93
N GLU A 266 -1.35 -3.89 -33.45
CA GLU A 266 -2.32 -2.78 -33.40
C GLU A 266 -2.62 -2.19 -34.79
N PRO A 267 -1.62 -1.91 -35.65
CA PRO A 267 -1.86 -1.44 -37.01
C PRO A 267 -2.76 -2.36 -37.84
N MET A 268 -2.61 -3.68 -37.74
CA MET A 268 -3.48 -4.60 -38.47
C MET A 268 -4.94 -4.54 -37.99
N ALA A 269 -5.16 -4.30 -36.69
CA ALA A 269 -6.50 -4.07 -36.15
C ALA A 269 -7.10 -2.74 -36.66
N GLU A 270 -6.30 -1.68 -36.74
CA GLU A 270 -6.68 -0.38 -37.31
C GLU A 270 -7.04 -0.50 -38.81
N LEU A 271 -6.25 -1.25 -39.59
CA LEU A 271 -6.52 -1.53 -41.00
C LEU A 271 -7.87 -2.22 -41.20
N LEU A 272 -8.16 -3.27 -40.43
CA LEU A 272 -9.43 -3.99 -40.53
C LEU A 272 -10.63 -3.13 -40.09
N HIS A 273 -10.44 -2.26 -39.11
CA HIS A 273 -11.46 -1.29 -38.71
C HIS A 273 -11.77 -0.29 -39.84
N ILE A 274 -10.75 0.29 -40.47
CA ILE A 274 -10.92 1.20 -41.62
C ILE A 274 -11.61 0.48 -42.77
N LEU A 275 -11.19 -0.77 -43.06
CA LEU A 275 -11.76 -1.56 -44.14
C LEU A 275 -13.25 -1.85 -43.92
N ALA A 276 -13.65 -2.12 -42.67
CA ALA A 276 -15.05 -2.37 -42.31
C ALA A 276 -15.89 -1.09 -42.33
N GLU A 277 -15.44 0.00 -41.71
CA GLU A 277 -16.24 1.21 -41.53
C GLU A 277 -16.21 2.15 -42.74
N GLN A 278 -15.04 2.35 -43.38
CA GLN A 278 -14.90 3.30 -44.49
C GLN A 278 -15.09 2.66 -45.87
N TYR A 279 -14.72 1.38 -46.02
CA TYR A 279 -14.79 0.67 -47.31
C TYR A 279 -15.91 -0.38 -47.37
N ASP A 280 -16.68 -0.55 -46.28
CA ASP A 280 -17.80 -1.48 -46.18
C ASP A 280 -17.40 -2.91 -46.64
N TYR A 281 -16.28 -3.41 -46.12
CA TYR A 281 -15.78 -4.75 -46.40
C TYR A 281 -15.40 -5.48 -45.08
N PRO A 282 -16.39 -5.88 -44.28
CA PRO A 282 -16.15 -6.58 -43.00
C PRO A 282 -15.68 -8.03 -43.15
N GLN A 283 -15.87 -8.65 -44.32
CA GLN A 283 -15.64 -10.08 -44.56
C GLN A 283 -14.19 -10.51 -44.28
N LEU A 284 -13.22 -9.64 -44.58
CA LEU A 284 -11.81 -9.94 -44.34
C LEU A 284 -11.50 -10.14 -42.85
N ALA A 285 -12.13 -9.34 -41.98
CA ALA A 285 -11.96 -9.50 -40.53
C ALA A 285 -12.57 -10.81 -40.04
N ASP A 286 -13.73 -11.21 -40.58
CA ASP A 286 -14.38 -12.49 -40.27
C ASP A 286 -13.49 -13.69 -40.63
N GLU A 287 -12.84 -13.64 -41.80
CA GLU A 287 -11.93 -14.69 -42.29
C GLU A 287 -10.63 -14.77 -41.47
N ILE A 288 -10.02 -13.62 -41.16
CA ILE A 288 -8.80 -13.56 -40.33
C ILE A 288 -9.08 -14.09 -38.92
N LEU A 289 -10.19 -13.69 -38.30
CA LEU A 289 -10.57 -14.19 -36.97
C LEU A 289 -10.84 -15.70 -36.99
N ARG A 290 -11.46 -16.21 -38.06
CA ARG A 290 -11.66 -17.65 -38.26
C ARG A 290 -10.34 -18.39 -38.37
N GLU A 291 -9.39 -17.88 -39.13
CA GLU A 291 -8.07 -18.49 -39.28
C GLU A 291 -7.29 -18.49 -37.95
N LEU A 292 -7.24 -17.34 -37.26
CA LEU A 292 -6.62 -17.23 -35.94
C LEU A 292 -7.29 -18.14 -34.90
N SER A 293 -8.61 -18.36 -34.99
CA SER A 293 -9.32 -19.29 -34.10
C SER A 293 -8.90 -20.75 -34.27
N ASN A 294 -8.45 -21.14 -35.46
CA ASN A 294 -8.00 -22.50 -35.76
C ASN A 294 -6.47 -22.66 -35.66
N LYS A 295 -5.73 -21.56 -35.45
CA LYS A 295 -4.28 -21.60 -35.32
C LYS A 295 -3.89 -22.15 -33.96
N GLU A 296 -3.07 -23.19 -33.94
CA GLU A 296 -2.50 -23.73 -32.71
C GLU A 296 -1.24 -22.96 -32.33
N PHE A 297 -1.18 -22.54 -31.07
CA PHE A 297 -0.05 -21.83 -30.50
C PHE A 297 0.65 -22.73 -29.49
N ASN A 298 1.93 -23.03 -29.73
CA ASN A 298 2.72 -23.81 -28.80
C ASN A 298 3.15 -22.94 -27.59
N SER A 299 3.37 -23.56 -26.44
CA SER A 299 3.80 -22.85 -25.22
C SER A 299 5.21 -22.26 -25.30
N ASN A 300 6.02 -22.68 -26.28
CA ASN A 300 7.42 -22.25 -26.46
C ASN A 300 7.55 -20.98 -27.31
N ASP A 301 6.51 -20.63 -28.07
CA ASP A 301 6.43 -19.41 -28.86
C ASP A 301 5.90 -18.27 -27.97
N ASN A 302 6.81 -17.40 -27.56
CA ASN A 302 6.48 -16.27 -26.69
C ASN A 302 6.03 -15.02 -27.48
N LYS A 303 6.30 -14.95 -28.79
CA LYS A 303 6.07 -13.73 -29.58
C LYS A 303 4.77 -13.79 -30.36
N GLY A 304 4.51 -14.92 -31.05
CA GLY A 304 3.30 -15.11 -31.85
C GLY A 304 2.01 -14.92 -31.05
N PRO A 305 1.79 -15.65 -29.94
CA PRO A 305 0.57 -15.54 -29.13
C PRO A 305 0.38 -14.15 -28.55
N LYS A 306 1.47 -13.47 -28.17
CA LYS A 306 1.42 -12.12 -27.60
C LYS A 306 1.02 -11.07 -28.65
N SER A 307 1.55 -11.17 -29.86
CA SER A 307 1.17 -10.31 -30.99
C SER A 307 -0.31 -10.50 -31.34
N VAL A 308 -0.75 -11.75 -31.52
CA VAL A 308 -2.16 -12.07 -31.82
C VAL A 308 -3.10 -11.62 -30.70
N SER A 309 -2.70 -11.84 -29.44
CA SER A 309 -3.43 -11.35 -28.26
C SER A 309 -3.67 -9.84 -28.30
N THR A 310 -2.61 -9.07 -28.60
CA THR A 310 -2.67 -7.60 -28.65
C THR A 310 -3.57 -7.13 -29.79
N PHE A 311 -3.46 -7.78 -30.97
CA PHE A 311 -4.34 -7.53 -32.11
C PHE A 311 -5.82 -7.77 -31.77
N MET A 312 -6.15 -8.89 -31.15
CA MET A 312 -7.55 -9.24 -30.81
C MET A 312 -8.14 -8.27 -29.79
N VAL A 313 -7.39 -7.92 -28.74
CA VAL A 313 -7.82 -6.92 -27.77
C VAL A 313 -8.04 -5.58 -28.47
N LYS A 314 -7.10 -5.14 -29.32
CA LYS A 314 -7.23 -3.86 -30.01
C LYS A 314 -8.42 -3.82 -30.97
N LEU A 315 -8.63 -4.88 -31.73
CA LEU A 315 -9.77 -5.01 -32.62
C LEU A 315 -11.10 -5.01 -31.84
N SER A 316 -11.13 -5.58 -30.64
CA SER A 316 -12.32 -5.57 -29.77
C SER A 316 -12.68 -4.19 -29.23
N GLU A 317 -11.68 -3.31 -29.06
CA GLU A 317 -11.89 -1.92 -28.66
C GLU A 317 -12.40 -1.06 -29.82
N LEU A 318 -11.83 -1.25 -31.02
CA LEU A 318 -12.14 -0.44 -32.20
C LEU A 318 -13.44 -0.86 -32.90
N ALA A 319 -13.62 -2.17 -33.12
CA ALA A 319 -14.70 -2.72 -33.94
C ALA A 319 -15.32 -3.97 -33.29
N PRO A 320 -15.97 -3.86 -32.11
CA PRO A 320 -16.55 -5.02 -31.40
C PRO A 320 -17.60 -5.78 -32.23
N ARG A 321 -18.27 -5.10 -33.16
CA ARG A 321 -19.23 -5.67 -34.11
C ARG A 321 -18.66 -6.76 -35.02
N LEU A 322 -17.36 -6.71 -35.31
CA LEU A 322 -16.70 -7.72 -36.13
C LEU A 322 -16.40 -8.97 -35.29
N ILE A 323 -15.92 -8.76 -34.06
CA ILE A 323 -15.55 -9.87 -33.17
C ILE A 323 -16.76 -10.64 -32.68
N ILE A 324 -17.85 -9.95 -32.34
CA ILE A 324 -19.05 -10.60 -31.78
C ILE A 324 -19.62 -11.70 -32.71
N LYS A 325 -19.44 -11.55 -34.03
CA LYS A 325 -19.89 -12.54 -35.03
C LYS A 325 -19.08 -13.84 -34.99
N GLN A 326 -17.79 -13.77 -34.65
CA GLN A 326 -16.89 -14.94 -34.61
C GLN A 326 -16.60 -15.42 -33.19
N VAL A 327 -17.28 -14.89 -32.18
CA VAL A 327 -16.97 -15.17 -30.77
C VAL A 327 -17.09 -16.65 -30.40
N THR A 328 -17.99 -17.39 -31.05
CA THR A 328 -18.17 -18.83 -30.85
C THR A 328 -16.97 -19.64 -31.33
N LEU A 329 -16.28 -19.18 -32.38
CA LEU A 329 -15.04 -19.80 -32.87
C LEU A 329 -13.86 -19.40 -31.99
N LEU A 330 -13.79 -18.13 -31.60
CA LEU A 330 -12.73 -17.61 -30.72
C LEU A 330 -12.76 -18.27 -29.33
N ALA A 331 -13.93 -18.71 -28.87
CA ALA A 331 -14.06 -19.44 -27.61
C ALA A 331 -13.19 -20.70 -27.54
N LYS A 332 -12.86 -21.35 -28.67
CA LYS A 332 -11.94 -22.51 -28.71
C LYS A 332 -10.56 -22.19 -28.13
N GLN A 333 -10.13 -20.94 -28.24
CA GLN A 333 -8.81 -20.49 -27.79
C GLN A 333 -8.80 -20.19 -26.27
N LEU A 334 -9.93 -20.30 -25.56
CA LEU A 334 -9.98 -20.27 -24.08
C LEU A 334 -9.27 -21.47 -23.45
N ASP A 335 -9.17 -22.58 -24.18
CA ASP A 335 -8.46 -23.80 -23.77
C ASP A 335 -7.00 -23.84 -24.26
N SER A 336 -6.50 -22.74 -24.83
CA SER A 336 -5.11 -22.64 -25.28
C SER A 336 -4.13 -22.79 -24.12
N GLU A 337 -3.03 -23.51 -24.33
CA GLU A 337 -1.97 -23.66 -23.33
C GLU A 337 -1.34 -22.29 -22.97
N SER A 338 -1.33 -21.36 -23.92
CA SER A 338 -0.78 -20.02 -23.72
C SER A 338 -1.70 -19.13 -22.87
N HIS A 339 -1.26 -18.80 -21.66
CA HIS A 339 -2.00 -17.92 -20.76
C HIS A 339 -2.15 -16.48 -21.28
N THR A 340 -1.28 -16.03 -22.21
CA THR A 340 -1.40 -14.69 -22.82
C THR A 340 -2.64 -14.61 -23.69
N LEU A 341 -2.88 -15.63 -24.51
CA LEU A 341 -4.04 -15.73 -25.38
C LEU A 341 -5.34 -15.87 -24.58
N ARG A 342 -5.35 -16.73 -23.55
CA ARG A 342 -6.48 -16.86 -22.63
C ARG A 342 -6.80 -15.54 -21.92
N SER A 343 -5.78 -14.80 -21.48
CA SER A 343 -5.96 -13.48 -20.87
C SER A 343 -6.53 -12.46 -21.86
N ALA A 344 -6.04 -12.46 -23.10
CA ALA A 344 -6.56 -11.59 -24.15
C ALA A 344 -8.03 -11.88 -24.44
N LEU A 345 -8.42 -13.15 -24.52
CA LEU A 345 -9.81 -13.53 -24.68
C LEU A 345 -10.69 -13.10 -23.53
N ILE A 346 -10.24 -13.25 -22.28
CA ILE A 346 -10.98 -12.74 -21.12
C ILE A 346 -11.28 -11.24 -21.29
N GLU A 347 -10.30 -10.46 -21.75
CA GLU A 347 -10.48 -9.03 -22.03
C GLU A 347 -11.42 -8.77 -23.22
N VAL A 348 -11.27 -9.52 -24.31
CA VAL A 348 -12.17 -9.43 -25.48
C VAL A 348 -13.62 -9.72 -25.09
N PHE A 349 -13.87 -10.78 -24.32
CA PHE A 349 -15.20 -11.14 -23.81
C PHE A 349 -15.77 -10.04 -22.90
N GLY A 350 -14.92 -9.44 -22.06
CA GLY A 350 -15.26 -8.25 -21.28
C GLY A 350 -15.70 -7.07 -22.17
N ASN A 351 -14.94 -6.77 -23.22
CA ASN A 351 -15.25 -5.71 -24.17
C ASN A 351 -16.54 -6.01 -24.96
N MET A 352 -16.80 -7.28 -25.31
CA MET A 352 -18.07 -7.70 -25.92
C MET A 352 -19.25 -7.45 -24.99
N LEU A 353 -19.10 -7.75 -23.70
CA LEU A 353 -20.14 -7.49 -22.71
C LEU A 353 -20.39 -5.99 -22.52
N VAL A 354 -19.33 -5.17 -22.49
CA VAL A 354 -19.44 -3.70 -22.47
C VAL A 354 -20.17 -3.19 -23.71
N TYR A 355 -19.87 -3.75 -24.89
CA TYR A 355 -20.54 -3.40 -26.13
C TYR A 355 -22.04 -3.75 -26.10
N LEU A 356 -22.39 -4.98 -25.72
CA LEU A 356 -23.79 -5.43 -25.62
C LEU A 356 -24.57 -4.64 -24.56
N SER A 357 -23.94 -4.31 -23.42
CA SER A 357 -24.57 -3.51 -22.38
C SER A 357 -24.93 -2.08 -22.83
N LYS A 358 -24.30 -1.56 -23.89
CA LYS A 358 -24.59 -0.24 -24.46
C LYS A 358 -25.69 -0.28 -25.52
N SER A 359 -26.08 -1.46 -26.01
CA SER A 359 -27.17 -1.58 -26.98
C SER A 359 -28.53 -1.64 -26.29
N ASP A 360 -29.54 -0.97 -26.84
CA ASP A 360 -30.91 -0.92 -26.28
C ASP A 360 -31.74 -2.18 -26.55
N GLU A 361 -31.18 -3.19 -27.22
CA GLU A 361 -31.87 -4.43 -27.57
C GLU A 361 -31.99 -5.36 -26.35
N ARG A 362 -33.21 -5.60 -25.86
CA ARG A 362 -33.49 -6.46 -24.69
C ARG A 362 -34.13 -7.81 -25.04
N GLY A 363 -33.93 -8.30 -26.25
CA GLY A 363 -34.45 -9.61 -26.68
C GLY A 363 -33.86 -10.78 -25.87
N GLU A 364 -34.54 -11.93 -25.87
CA GLU A 364 -34.08 -13.12 -25.14
C GLU A 364 -32.72 -13.64 -25.64
N ASN A 365 -32.47 -13.61 -26.96
CA ASN A 365 -31.16 -13.96 -27.54
C ASN A 365 -30.04 -13.03 -27.07
N HIS A 366 -30.32 -11.75 -26.86
CA HIS A 366 -29.35 -10.79 -26.35
C HIS A 366 -28.97 -11.12 -24.90
N LYS A 367 -29.97 -11.40 -24.05
CA LYS A 367 -29.75 -11.80 -22.65
C LYS A 367 -28.99 -13.12 -22.55
N SER A 368 -29.32 -14.12 -23.37
CA SER A 368 -28.63 -15.42 -23.36
C SER A 368 -27.16 -15.28 -23.76
N GLN A 369 -26.85 -14.46 -24.76
CA GLN A 369 -25.47 -14.17 -25.17
C GLN A 369 -24.67 -13.45 -24.06
N MET A 370 -25.27 -12.44 -23.40
CA MET A 370 -24.62 -11.78 -22.26
C MET A 370 -24.37 -12.75 -21.10
N ASN A 371 -25.34 -13.61 -20.80
CA ASN A 371 -25.21 -14.62 -19.75
C ASN A 371 -24.04 -15.56 -20.03
N ALA A 372 -23.91 -16.06 -21.27
CA ALA A 372 -22.78 -16.90 -21.65
C ALA A 372 -21.42 -16.21 -21.43
N PHE A 373 -21.30 -14.90 -21.72
CA PHE A 373 -20.07 -14.17 -21.43
C PHE A 373 -19.81 -14.00 -19.94
N PHE A 374 -20.83 -13.71 -19.14
CA PHE A 374 -20.68 -13.68 -17.69
C PHE A 374 -20.26 -15.03 -17.13
N ASP A 375 -20.86 -16.13 -17.60
CA ASP A 375 -20.55 -17.48 -17.14
C ASP A 375 -19.08 -17.85 -17.44
N VAL A 376 -18.58 -17.50 -18.63
CA VAL A 376 -17.15 -17.65 -18.98
C VAL A 376 -16.27 -16.83 -18.02
N LEU A 377 -16.58 -15.55 -17.80
CA LEU A 377 -15.79 -14.71 -16.89
C LEU A 377 -15.81 -15.24 -15.45
N GLU A 378 -16.95 -15.70 -14.96
CA GLU A 378 -17.10 -16.30 -13.62
C GLU A 378 -16.27 -17.57 -13.47
N GLU A 379 -16.23 -18.44 -14.49
CA GLU A 379 -15.38 -19.64 -14.50
C GLU A 379 -13.89 -19.27 -14.43
N ARG A 380 -13.47 -18.22 -15.14
CA ARG A 380 -12.06 -17.78 -15.19
C ARG A 380 -11.55 -17.14 -13.89
N PHE A 381 -12.36 -17.01 -12.84
CA PHE A 381 -11.85 -16.72 -11.48
C PHE A 381 -10.99 -17.87 -10.92
N LEU A 382 -11.20 -19.09 -11.41
CA LEU A 382 -10.51 -20.30 -10.97
C LEU A 382 -9.48 -20.81 -11.99
N ASP A 383 -9.08 -19.95 -12.94
CA ASP A 383 -8.07 -20.30 -13.92
C ASP A 383 -6.72 -20.66 -13.25
N ILE A 384 -6.05 -21.71 -13.74
CA ILE A 384 -4.78 -22.21 -13.18
C ILE A 384 -3.73 -21.09 -13.11
N ASN A 385 -3.71 -20.20 -14.11
CA ASN A 385 -2.71 -19.15 -14.19
C ASN A 385 -3.17 -17.88 -13.45
N PRO A 386 -2.34 -17.30 -12.55
CA PRO A 386 -2.69 -16.07 -11.83
C PRO A 386 -2.94 -14.85 -12.73
N TYR A 387 -2.29 -14.75 -13.89
CA TYR A 387 -2.47 -13.61 -14.80
C TYR A 387 -3.86 -13.58 -15.43
N CYS A 388 -4.41 -14.75 -15.79
CA CYS A 388 -5.78 -14.87 -16.30
C CYS A 388 -6.79 -14.46 -15.23
N ARG A 389 -6.64 -14.95 -13.99
CA ARG A 389 -7.51 -14.57 -12.85
C ARG A 389 -7.45 -13.07 -12.55
N CYS A 390 -6.25 -12.49 -12.57
CA CYS A 390 -6.09 -11.03 -12.43
C CYS A 390 -6.81 -10.29 -13.55
N ARG A 391 -6.69 -10.77 -14.80
CA ARG A 391 -7.36 -10.16 -15.95
C ARG A 391 -8.89 -10.22 -15.82
N THR A 392 -9.44 -11.32 -15.34
CA THR A 392 -10.88 -11.47 -15.05
C THR A 392 -11.36 -10.39 -14.08
N MET A 393 -10.64 -10.18 -12.97
CA MET A 393 -10.98 -9.14 -11.99
C MET A 393 -10.86 -7.73 -12.58
N GLN A 394 -9.86 -7.48 -13.42
CA GLN A 394 -9.69 -6.21 -14.13
C GLN A 394 -10.84 -5.95 -15.12
N VAL A 395 -11.32 -6.98 -15.79
CA VAL A 395 -12.51 -6.89 -16.65
C VAL A 395 -13.74 -6.56 -15.81
N TYR A 396 -13.94 -7.22 -14.66
CA TYR A 396 -15.03 -6.89 -13.74
C TYR A 396 -14.96 -5.47 -13.20
N LEU A 397 -13.77 -4.91 -12.96
CA LEU A 397 -13.61 -3.49 -12.62
C LEU A 397 -14.19 -2.58 -13.71
N LYS A 398 -13.89 -2.84 -14.99
CA LYS A 398 -14.47 -2.10 -16.12
C LYS A 398 -16.00 -2.28 -16.19
N ILE A 399 -16.51 -3.49 -15.96
CA ILE A 399 -17.96 -3.79 -15.95
C ILE A 399 -18.70 -3.06 -14.82
N CYS A 400 -18.06 -2.85 -13.67
CA CYS A 400 -18.66 -2.13 -12.54
C CYS A 400 -18.96 -0.66 -12.86
N GLU A 401 -18.24 -0.05 -13.80
CA GLU A 401 -18.39 1.34 -14.22
C GLU A 401 -19.53 1.55 -15.23
N LEU A 402 -20.11 0.47 -15.77
CA LEU A 402 -21.25 0.54 -16.69
C LEU A 402 -22.50 1.15 -16.04
N GLU A 403 -23.34 1.76 -16.86
CA GLU A 403 -24.66 2.28 -16.46
C GLU A 403 -25.56 1.14 -15.99
N GLN A 404 -25.61 0.04 -16.75
CA GLN A 404 -26.32 -1.17 -16.37
C GLN A 404 -25.60 -1.91 -15.23
N LYS A 405 -26.32 -2.19 -14.14
CA LYS A 405 -25.71 -2.65 -12.88
C LYS A 405 -25.67 -4.17 -12.66
N PHE A 406 -26.40 -4.98 -13.43
CA PHE A 406 -26.44 -6.45 -13.30
C PHE A 406 -26.35 -6.98 -11.84
N PRO A 407 -27.31 -6.68 -10.94
CA PRO A 407 -27.16 -6.94 -9.50
C PRO A 407 -26.78 -8.39 -9.15
N LYS A 408 -27.42 -9.37 -9.79
CA LYS A 408 -27.13 -10.80 -9.61
C LYS A 408 -25.69 -11.18 -9.98
N ARG A 409 -25.17 -10.63 -11.08
CA ARG A 409 -23.79 -10.89 -11.55
C ARG A 409 -22.76 -10.20 -10.67
N ARG A 410 -23.06 -8.99 -10.17
CA ARG A 410 -22.22 -8.30 -9.18
C ARG A 410 -22.17 -9.01 -7.85
N GLN A 411 -23.30 -9.55 -7.39
CA GLN A 411 -23.34 -10.41 -6.21
C GLN A 411 -22.42 -11.61 -6.38
N LYS A 412 -22.53 -12.33 -7.50
CA LYS A 412 -21.66 -13.48 -7.77
C LYS A 412 -20.18 -13.11 -7.86
N ALA A 413 -19.87 -11.99 -8.51
CA ALA A 413 -18.50 -11.47 -8.58
C ALA A 413 -17.95 -11.08 -7.20
N ALA A 414 -18.79 -10.53 -6.30
CA ALA A 414 -18.39 -10.22 -4.93
C ALA A 414 -18.04 -11.51 -4.15
N GLU A 415 -18.84 -12.56 -4.28
CA GLU A 415 -18.58 -13.86 -3.66
C GLU A 415 -17.25 -14.46 -4.14
N LEU A 416 -17.03 -14.47 -5.45
CA LEU A 416 -15.79 -14.98 -6.06
C LEU A 416 -14.57 -14.12 -5.71
N ALA A 417 -14.73 -12.81 -5.64
CA ALA A 417 -13.67 -11.90 -5.21
C ALA A 417 -13.33 -12.10 -3.72
N CYS A 418 -14.34 -12.32 -2.86
CA CYS A 418 -14.15 -12.63 -1.45
C CYS A 418 -13.33 -13.93 -1.28
N GLN A 419 -13.69 -14.99 -2.00
CA GLN A 419 -12.92 -16.25 -2.01
C GLN A 419 -11.48 -16.03 -2.49
N SER A 420 -11.27 -15.15 -3.47
CA SER A 420 -9.96 -14.85 -4.03
C SER A 420 -9.06 -14.01 -3.10
N LEU A 421 -9.56 -13.52 -1.97
CA LEU A 421 -8.72 -12.88 -0.95
C LEU A 421 -7.74 -13.86 -0.29
N GLU A 422 -8.05 -15.16 -0.33
CA GLU A 422 -7.20 -16.24 0.20
C GLU A 422 -6.34 -16.89 -0.89
N ASP A 423 -6.24 -16.28 -2.08
CA ASP A 423 -5.46 -16.81 -3.18
C ASP A 423 -3.99 -16.98 -2.83
N LYS A 424 -3.29 -17.94 -3.45
CA LYS A 424 -1.83 -18.10 -3.31
C LYS A 424 -1.06 -16.89 -3.87
N SER A 425 -1.52 -16.32 -4.98
CA SER A 425 -0.86 -15.22 -5.68
C SER A 425 -1.19 -13.86 -5.08
N SER A 426 -0.16 -13.08 -4.78
CA SER A 426 -0.32 -11.70 -4.28
C SER A 426 -1.01 -10.78 -5.28
N HIS A 427 -0.78 -10.98 -6.58
CA HIS A 427 -1.43 -10.16 -7.60
C HIS A 427 -2.94 -10.40 -7.65
N VAL A 428 -3.38 -11.64 -7.43
CA VAL A 428 -4.80 -11.99 -7.41
C VAL A 428 -5.46 -11.38 -6.17
N ARG A 429 -4.87 -11.58 -4.97
CA ARG A 429 -5.38 -10.97 -3.73
C ARG A 429 -5.51 -9.44 -3.84
N ARG A 430 -4.51 -8.77 -4.41
CA ARG A 430 -4.53 -7.32 -4.66
C ARG A 430 -5.71 -6.90 -5.55
N ASN A 431 -5.90 -7.57 -6.69
CA ASN A 431 -7.01 -7.23 -7.60
C ASN A 431 -8.38 -7.59 -7.01
N ALA A 432 -8.47 -8.61 -6.16
CA ALA A 432 -9.69 -8.98 -5.46
C ALA A 432 -10.14 -7.88 -4.47
N ILE A 433 -9.20 -7.34 -3.67
CA ILE A 433 -9.47 -6.19 -2.79
C ILE A 433 -9.98 -5.00 -3.60
N LYS A 434 -9.30 -4.69 -4.71
CA LYS A 434 -9.66 -3.58 -5.60
C LYS A 434 -11.06 -3.75 -6.20
N LEU A 435 -11.39 -4.97 -6.63
CA LEU A 435 -12.71 -5.30 -7.17
C LEU A 435 -13.81 -5.14 -6.11
N LEU A 436 -13.60 -5.62 -4.89
CA LEU A 436 -14.53 -5.43 -3.79
C LEU A 436 -14.74 -3.94 -3.48
N GLY A 437 -13.66 -3.13 -3.46
CA GLY A 437 -13.75 -1.68 -3.30
C GLY A 437 -14.60 -1.02 -4.41
N ALA A 438 -14.42 -1.41 -5.67
CA ALA A 438 -15.21 -0.90 -6.78
C ALA A 438 -16.69 -1.33 -6.72
N LEU A 439 -16.96 -2.57 -6.28
CA LEU A 439 -18.32 -3.08 -6.08
C LEU A 439 -19.04 -2.33 -4.95
N ILE A 440 -18.34 -2.01 -3.85
CA ILE A 440 -18.88 -1.14 -2.79
C ILE A 440 -19.22 0.23 -3.39
N ARG A 441 -18.27 0.88 -4.07
CA ARG A 441 -18.47 2.24 -4.61
C ARG A 441 -19.64 2.34 -5.59
N THR A 442 -19.87 1.29 -6.37
CA THR A 442 -20.83 1.31 -7.48
C THR A 442 -22.06 0.45 -7.23
N HIS A 443 -22.33 0.03 -5.98
CA HIS A 443 -23.43 -0.87 -5.66
C HIS A 443 -24.80 -0.38 -6.19
N PRO A 444 -25.70 -1.28 -6.63
CA PRO A 444 -26.99 -0.91 -7.21
C PRO A 444 -28.02 -0.42 -6.19
N PHE A 445 -27.76 -0.58 -4.89
CA PHE A 445 -28.75 -0.42 -3.84
C PHE A 445 -28.95 1.02 -3.34
N THR A 446 -29.00 2.00 -4.25
CA THR A 446 -29.04 3.43 -3.91
C THR A 446 -30.42 4.09 -4.06
N ALA A 447 -31.36 3.45 -4.76
CA ALA A 447 -32.58 4.10 -5.25
C ALA A 447 -33.57 4.54 -4.16
N LEU A 448 -33.75 3.75 -3.09
CA LEU A 448 -34.78 3.99 -2.08
C LEU A 448 -34.30 4.80 -0.87
N HIS A 449 -33.08 4.53 -0.39
CA HIS A 449 -32.62 4.99 0.93
C HIS A 449 -31.22 5.63 0.91
N GLY A 450 -30.72 6.00 -0.27
CA GLY A 450 -29.36 6.49 -0.46
C GLY A 450 -28.30 5.38 -0.46
N ALA A 451 -27.03 5.77 -0.46
CA ALA A 451 -25.89 4.87 -0.70
C ALA A 451 -25.34 4.16 0.56
N GLN A 452 -26.01 4.25 1.71
CA GLN A 452 -25.47 3.69 2.95
C GLN A 452 -25.70 2.17 3.05
N LEU A 453 -24.68 1.41 3.47
CA LEU A 453 -24.66 -0.05 3.51
C LEU A 453 -24.59 -0.61 4.96
N ALA A 454 -25.06 0.15 5.94
CA ALA A 454 -25.09 -0.29 7.33
C ALA A 454 -26.08 -1.45 7.51
N ARG A 455 -25.57 -2.65 7.85
CA ARG A 455 -26.36 -3.88 7.92
C ARG A 455 -27.60 -3.76 8.83
N LYS A 456 -27.46 -3.12 10.00
CA LYS A 456 -28.58 -2.85 10.93
C LYS A 456 -29.75 -2.13 10.26
N ASP A 457 -29.48 -1.09 9.49
CA ASP A 457 -30.52 -0.28 8.84
C ASP A 457 -31.27 -1.12 7.80
N TRP A 458 -30.56 -1.94 7.02
CA TRP A 458 -31.17 -2.83 6.02
C TRP A 458 -31.95 -3.99 6.65
N GLN A 459 -31.46 -4.54 7.77
CA GLN A 459 -32.16 -5.57 8.52
C GLN A 459 -33.47 -5.02 9.10
N GLU A 460 -33.44 -3.86 9.76
CA GLU A 460 -34.65 -3.24 10.32
C GLU A 460 -35.70 -2.96 9.23
N ARG A 461 -35.27 -2.58 8.02
CA ARG A 461 -36.17 -2.35 6.88
C ARG A 461 -36.77 -3.65 6.36
N LEU A 462 -36.00 -4.73 6.29
CA LEU A 462 -36.51 -6.05 5.90
C LEU A 462 -37.56 -6.54 6.91
N ASP A 463 -37.25 -6.44 8.21
CA ASP A 463 -38.15 -6.89 9.28
C ASP A 463 -39.49 -6.11 9.26
N LYS A 464 -39.46 -4.80 8.94
CA LYS A 464 -40.67 -3.98 8.75
C LYS A 464 -41.53 -4.44 7.58
N VAL A 465 -40.92 -4.69 6.42
CA VAL A 465 -41.66 -5.16 5.23
C VAL A 465 -42.22 -6.56 5.46
N ASP A 466 -41.50 -7.42 6.19
CA ASP A 466 -42.01 -8.74 6.58
C ASP A 466 -43.22 -8.63 7.50
N ALA A 467 -43.20 -7.73 8.48
CA ALA A 467 -44.34 -7.46 9.34
C ALA A 467 -45.56 -6.89 8.56
N GLU A 468 -45.32 -6.01 7.59
CA GLU A 468 -46.38 -5.47 6.72
C GLU A 468 -46.98 -6.54 5.80
N LEU A 469 -46.15 -7.44 5.24
CA LEU A 469 -46.61 -8.58 4.45
C LEU A 469 -47.42 -9.58 5.28
N ASP A 470 -46.99 -9.85 6.52
CA ASP A 470 -47.72 -10.74 7.42
C ASP A 470 -49.08 -10.14 7.84
N ALA A 471 -49.17 -8.81 7.98
CA ALA A 471 -50.43 -8.12 8.26
C ALA A 471 -51.42 -8.10 7.09
N LEU A 472 -50.93 -8.26 5.85
CA LEU A 472 -51.75 -8.25 4.62
C LEU A 472 -52.20 -9.65 4.16
N LYS A 473 -51.83 -10.72 4.87
CA LYS A 473 -52.31 -12.08 4.55
C LYS A 473 -53.84 -12.20 4.73
N PRO A 474 -54.55 -12.92 3.85
CA PRO A 474 -56.01 -13.06 3.93
C PRO A 474 -56.47 -13.99 5.08
N PRO A 475 -57.72 -13.85 5.58
CA PRO A 475 -58.28 -14.68 6.65
C PRO A 475 -58.34 -16.18 6.29
N VAL A 476 -58.15 -17.03 7.29
CA VAL A 476 -57.88 -18.49 7.21
C VAL A 476 -59.11 -19.36 6.87
N ASP A 477 -60.19 -18.84 6.29
CA ASP A 477 -61.44 -19.60 6.07
C ASP A 477 -61.78 -19.89 4.60
N ALA A 478 -60.83 -20.46 3.84
CA ALA A 478 -61.12 -21.10 2.56
C ALA A 478 -60.69 -22.59 2.62
N PRO A 479 -61.64 -23.54 2.72
CA PRO A 479 -61.32 -24.95 2.87
C PRO A 479 -60.82 -25.52 1.54
N GLY A 480 -59.57 -25.97 1.53
CA GLY A 480 -59.05 -26.89 0.51
C GLY A 480 -57.78 -26.42 -0.21
N LEU A 481 -56.64 -26.44 0.49
CA LEU A 481 -55.30 -26.61 -0.12
C LEU A 481 -54.27 -26.85 1.00
N ASP A 482 -54.41 -27.99 1.66
CA ASP A 482 -53.31 -28.60 2.42
C ASP A 482 -52.72 -29.72 1.56
N GLY A 483 -51.42 -29.62 1.25
CA GLY A 483 -50.63 -30.77 0.81
C GLY A 483 -49.60 -30.50 -0.28
N ASN A 484 -48.35 -30.36 0.18
CA ASN A 484 -47.09 -30.67 -0.50
C ASN A 484 -46.37 -29.59 -1.33
N ALA A 485 -45.17 -29.34 -0.83
CA ALA A 485 -44.00 -28.73 -1.44
C ALA A 485 -43.70 -29.17 -2.89
N ASN A 486 -43.02 -28.25 -3.60
CA ASN A 486 -42.36 -28.38 -4.89
C ASN A 486 -43.27 -28.51 -6.11
N THR A 487 -43.56 -27.37 -6.75
CA THR A 487 -43.76 -27.32 -8.20
C THR A 487 -43.15 -26.04 -8.74
N THR A 488 -42.14 -26.25 -9.58
CA THR A 488 -41.54 -25.29 -10.50
C THR A 488 -42.62 -24.56 -11.29
N VAL A 489 -42.52 -23.23 -11.30
CA VAL A 489 -43.40 -22.35 -12.07
C VAL A 489 -43.10 -22.59 -13.55
N ASP A 490 -44.01 -23.28 -14.25
CA ASP A 490 -43.97 -23.46 -15.70
C ASP A 490 -44.61 -22.22 -16.35
N ALA A 491 -43.79 -21.43 -17.03
CA ALA A 491 -44.16 -20.13 -17.62
C ALA A 491 -44.82 -20.29 -19.01
N GLY A 492 -45.66 -21.32 -19.19
CA GLY A 492 -46.26 -21.69 -20.47
C GLY A 492 -47.79 -21.58 -20.57
N LEU A 493 -48.49 -21.12 -19.53
CA LEU A 493 -49.96 -21.13 -19.46
C LEU A 493 -50.59 -19.75 -19.31
N LEU A 494 -50.13 -18.77 -20.10
CA LEU A 494 -50.69 -17.42 -20.15
C LEU A 494 -51.02 -16.92 -21.56
N ASP A 495 -51.31 -17.83 -22.49
CA ASP A 495 -51.86 -17.45 -23.79
C ASP A 495 -52.83 -18.52 -24.30
N ASP A 496 -54.02 -18.57 -23.70
CA ASP A 496 -55.23 -19.03 -24.40
C ASP A 496 -56.49 -18.71 -23.58
N ALA A 497 -56.98 -17.49 -23.74
CA ALA A 497 -58.35 -17.14 -23.39
C ALA A 497 -58.90 -16.17 -24.43
N THR A 498 -59.34 -16.68 -25.58
CA THR A 498 -60.55 -16.21 -26.28
C THR A 498 -60.77 -16.99 -27.59
N GLN A 499 -61.52 -18.09 -27.53
CA GLN A 499 -62.56 -18.50 -28.49
C GLN A 499 -62.97 -19.96 -28.23
N VAL A 500 -64.15 -20.18 -27.63
CA VAL A 500 -64.91 -21.41 -27.92
C VAL A 500 -66.39 -21.08 -27.99
N ASP A 501 -66.96 -21.57 -29.09
CA ASP A 501 -68.28 -21.35 -29.63
C ASP A 501 -69.45 -21.60 -28.69
N ALA A 502 -70.48 -20.78 -28.90
CA ALA A 502 -71.84 -21.10 -28.54
C ALA A 502 -72.37 -22.21 -29.46
N THR A 503 -72.58 -23.42 -28.94
CA THR A 503 -73.75 -24.27 -29.21
C THR A 503 -73.61 -25.61 -28.49
N GLN A 504 -74.35 -25.80 -27.41
CA GLN A 504 -75.19 -26.99 -27.17
C GLN A 504 -75.94 -26.82 -25.84
N LEU A 505 -77.26 -26.65 -25.97
CA LEU A 505 -78.22 -26.80 -24.89
C LEU A 505 -78.35 -28.29 -24.53
N ASP A 506 -78.42 -28.61 -23.25
CA ASP A 506 -79.35 -29.65 -22.77
C ASP A 506 -79.97 -29.21 -21.42
N PRO A 507 -81.31 -29.36 -21.22
CA PRO A 507 -82.08 -28.61 -20.26
C PRO A 507 -82.55 -29.48 -19.09
N SER A 508 -82.00 -29.27 -17.90
CA SER A 508 -82.74 -29.38 -16.62
C SER A 508 -81.79 -29.28 -15.44
N GLN A 509 -81.70 -28.10 -14.81
CA GLN A 509 -81.64 -27.97 -13.35
C GLN A 509 -81.76 -26.49 -12.93
N LYS A 510 -82.69 -26.28 -12.00
CA LYS A 510 -83.21 -25.06 -11.38
C LYS A 510 -82.24 -23.87 -11.24
N SER A 511 -82.74 -22.71 -11.65
CA SER A 511 -82.26 -21.35 -11.37
C SER A 511 -81.64 -21.14 -9.97
N PRO A 512 -80.41 -20.61 -9.86
CA PRO A 512 -79.99 -19.79 -8.74
C PRO A 512 -80.57 -18.38 -8.92
N ALA A 513 -81.10 -17.81 -7.84
CA ALA A 513 -81.76 -16.52 -7.80
C ALA A 513 -80.93 -15.38 -8.45
N GLU A 514 -81.62 -14.44 -9.11
CA GLU A 514 -81.01 -13.17 -9.53
C GLU A 514 -80.41 -12.47 -8.31
N MET A 515 -79.08 -12.32 -8.28
CA MET A 515 -78.37 -11.52 -7.27
C MET A 515 -78.96 -10.11 -7.25
N THR A 516 -79.30 -9.64 -6.06
CA THR A 516 -79.76 -8.26 -5.86
C THR A 516 -78.65 -7.26 -6.23
N GLU A 517 -79.00 -6.07 -6.73
CA GLU A 517 -78.02 -5.03 -7.13
C GLU A 517 -77.03 -4.68 -6.00
N GLU A 518 -77.44 -4.81 -4.74
CA GLU A 518 -76.58 -4.61 -3.55
C GLU A 518 -75.50 -5.69 -3.40
N GLU A 519 -75.80 -6.95 -3.74
CA GLU A 519 -74.83 -8.06 -3.70
C GLU A 519 -73.80 -7.95 -4.83
N LYS A 520 -74.19 -7.44 -6.00
CA LYS A 520 -73.26 -7.16 -7.11
C LYS A 520 -72.32 -6.01 -6.78
N VAL A 521 -72.82 -4.93 -6.18
CA VAL A 521 -71.98 -3.80 -5.73
C VAL A 521 -71.01 -4.23 -4.62
N ALA A 522 -71.46 -5.07 -3.68
CA ALA A 522 -70.59 -5.65 -2.64
C ALA A 522 -69.52 -6.58 -3.22
N ALA A 523 -69.87 -7.41 -4.21
CA ALA A 523 -68.91 -8.28 -4.90
C ALA A 523 -67.87 -7.48 -5.70
N ILE A 524 -68.28 -6.40 -6.39
CA ILE A 524 -67.36 -5.50 -7.10
C ILE A 524 -66.41 -4.80 -6.12
N ARG A 525 -66.91 -4.34 -4.97
CA ARG A 525 -66.08 -3.72 -3.93
C ARG A 525 -65.08 -4.70 -3.31
N LYS A 526 -65.52 -5.93 -3.02
CA LYS A 526 -64.65 -7.00 -2.51
C LYS A 526 -63.56 -7.37 -3.53
N ALA A 527 -63.91 -7.49 -4.81
CA ALA A 527 -62.94 -7.73 -5.88
C ALA A 527 -61.94 -6.57 -6.04
N GLN A 528 -62.37 -5.32 -5.85
CA GLN A 528 -61.47 -4.16 -5.83
C GLN A 528 -60.52 -4.15 -4.62
N GLU A 529 -61.01 -4.53 -3.44
CA GLU A 529 -60.20 -4.66 -2.22
C GLU A 529 -59.20 -5.84 -2.33
N GLU A 530 -59.61 -6.98 -2.90
CA GLU A 530 -58.74 -8.12 -3.20
C GLU A 530 -57.68 -7.79 -4.27
N ALA A 531 -58.04 -7.05 -5.32
CA ALA A 531 -57.09 -6.57 -6.32
C ALA A 531 -56.07 -5.57 -5.72
N ALA A 532 -56.54 -4.65 -4.87
CA ALA A 532 -55.67 -3.68 -4.20
C ALA A 532 -54.71 -4.33 -3.19
N THR A 533 -55.18 -5.34 -2.44
CA THR A 533 -54.32 -6.12 -1.55
C THR A 533 -53.31 -6.96 -2.32
N SER A 534 -53.70 -7.57 -3.45
CA SER A 534 -52.78 -8.29 -4.33
C SER A 534 -51.68 -7.40 -4.90
N GLU A 535 -52.02 -6.20 -5.39
CA GLU A 535 -51.04 -5.22 -5.90
C GLU A 535 -50.10 -4.73 -4.78
N ALA A 536 -50.62 -4.50 -3.58
CA ALA A 536 -49.81 -4.13 -2.41
C ALA A 536 -48.84 -5.25 -2.00
N ILE A 537 -49.31 -6.51 -1.99
CA ILE A 537 -48.48 -7.70 -1.72
C ILE A 537 -47.36 -7.82 -2.76
N GLU A 538 -47.63 -7.60 -4.05
CA GLU A 538 -46.61 -7.66 -5.10
C GLU A 538 -45.53 -6.59 -4.91
N LYS A 539 -45.91 -5.33 -4.65
CA LYS A 539 -44.96 -4.23 -4.39
C LYS A 539 -44.10 -4.49 -3.16
N LEU A 540 -44.70 -4.97 -2.07
CA LEU A 540 -43.96 -5.32 -0.85
C LEU A 540 -43.06 -6.54 -1.07
N THR A 541 -43.48 -7.53 -1.86
CA THR A 541 -42.65 -8.69 -2.22
C THR A 541 -41.42 -8.29 -3.05
N LEU A 542 -41.58 -7.36 -3.99
CA LEU A 542 -40.45 -6.79 -4.75
C LEU A 542 -39.49 -6.02 -3.84
N THR A 543 -40.03 -5.26 -2.89
CA THR A 543 -39.25 -4.50 -1.89
C THR A 543 -38.48 -5.44 -0.96
N LYS A 544 -39.13 -6.50 -0.48
CA LYS A 544 -38.52 -7.58 0.30
C LYS A 544 -37.36 -8.23 -0.45
N ARG A 545 -37.55 -8.53 -1.75
CA ARG A 545 -36.49 -9.08 -2.61
C ARG A 545 -35.30 -8.12 -2.70
N TYR A 546 -35.55 -6.83 -2.90
CA TYR A 546 -34.51 -5.81 -2.97
C TYR A 546 -33.69 -5.71 -1.67
N TYR A 547 -34.35 -5.69 -0.50
CA TYR A 547 -33.64 -5.70 0.79
C TYR A 547 -32.88 -7.00 1.05
N SER A 548 -33.46 -8.14 0.66
CA SER A 548 -32.79 -9.44 0.78
C SER A 548 -31.54 -9.53 -0.10
N GLU A 549 -31.58 -9.00 -1.32
CA GLU A 549 -30.41 -8.92 -2.20
C GLU A 549 -29.34 -7.95 -1.68
N ALA A 550 -29.76 -6.81 -1.11
CA ALA A 550 -28.84 -5.87 -0.47
C ALA A 550 -28.12 -6.49 0.74
N LEU A 551 -28.84 -7.21 1.60
CA LEU A 551 -28.27 -7.90 2.75
C LEU A 551 -27.29 -9.00 2.34
N LYS A 552 -27.61 -9.81 1.31
CA LYS A 552 -26.66 -10.80 0.76
C LYS A 552 -25.34 -10.17 0.32
N PHE A 553 -25.40 -8.99 -0.29
CA PHE A 553 -24.20 -8.25 -0.67
C PHE A 553 -23.42 -7.76 0.55
N ILE A 554 -24.11 -7.17 1.53
CA ILE A 554 -23.50 -6.65 2.76
C ILE A 554 -22.83 -7.78 3.57
N ASP A 555 -23.46 -8.95 3.64
CA ASP A 555 -22.91 -10.10 4.38
C ASP A 555 -21.60 -10.61 3.74
N VAL A 556 -21.50 -10.65 2.41
CA VAL A 556 -20.24 -10.95 1.70
C VAL A 556 -19.17 -9.90 2.01
N LEU A 557 -19.53 -8.62 2.08
CA LEU A 557 -18.59 -7.56 2.45
C LEU A 557 -18.09 -7.70 3.89
N HIS A 558 -18.93 -8.15 4.83
CA HIS A 558 -18.52 -8.39 6.21
C HIS A 558 -17.49 -9.52 6.32
N GLU A 559 -17.68 -10.61 5.58
CA GLU A 559 -16.71 -11.70 5.49
C GLU A 559 -15.39 -11.19 4.88
N ALA A 560 -15.46 -10.51 3.74
CA ALA A 560 -14.31 -9.93 3.07
C ALA A 560 -13.54 -8.96 3.97
N THR A 561 -14.24 -8.07 4.69
CA THR A 561 -13.64 -7.05 5.58
C THR A 561 -12.74 -7.69 6.64
N THR A 562 -13.13 -8.85 7.16
CA THR A 562 -12.33 -9.58 8.15
C THR A 562 -11.00 -10.03 7.55
N THR A 563 -11.02 -10.62 6.36
CA THR A 563 -9.82 -11.09 5.65
C THR A 563 -8.95 -9.93 5.17
N VAL A 564 -9.53 -8.86 4.61
CA VAL A 564 -8.80 -7.65 4.22
C VAL A 564 -8.12 -6.99 5.42
N CYS A 565 -8.74 -7.02 6.60
CA CYS A 565 -8.12 -6.51 7.83
C CYS A 565 -6.86 -7.30 8.20
N GLN A 566 -6.82 -8.61 7.92
CA GLN A 566 -5.60 -9.41 8.09
C GLN A 566 -4.53 -9.05 7.05
N LEU A 567 -4.93 -8.77 5.81
CA LEU A 567 -4.04 -8.41 4.70
C LEU A 567 -3.33 -7.05 4.89
N LEU A 568 -3.80 -6.17 5.78
CA LEU A 568 -3.04 -4.99 6.24
C LEU A 568 -1.68 -5.38 6.86
N GLY A 569 -1.54 -6.62 7.37
CA GLY A 569 -0.29 -7.17 7.88
C GLY A 569 0.56 -7.92 6.84
N SER A 570 0.19 -7.88 5.56
CA SER A 570 0.89 -8.63 4.50
C SER A 570 2.35 -8.16 4.31
N LYS A 571 3.21 -9.09 3.89
CA LYS A 571 4.58 -8.77 3.50
C LYS A 571 4.60 -7.91 2.22
N ASN A 572 3.67 -8.17 1.29
CA ASN A 572 3.58 -7.42 0.04
C ASN A 572 2.87 -6.08 0.27
N LYS A 573 3.60 -4.98 0.03
CA LYS A 573 3.11 -3.61 0.30
C LYS A 573 2.03 -3.16 -0.66
N SER A 574 1.99 -3.72 -1.87
CA SER A 574 0.94 -3.43 -2.86
C SER A 574 -0.43 -3.92 -2.39
N GLU A 575 -0.51 -5.05 -1.66
CA GLU A 575 -1.75 -5.52 -1.03
C GLU A 575 -2.19 -4.61 0.12
N VAL A 576 -1.23 -4.13 0.91
CA VAL A 576 -1.50 -3.25 2.06
C VAL A 576 -2.13 -1.92 1.60
N ILE A 577 -1.64 -1.34 0.51
CA ILE A 577 -2.19 -0.09 -0.05
C ILE A 577 -3.63 -0.27 -0.53
N GLU A 578 -3.91 -1.31 -1.32
CA GLU A 578 -5.28 -1.56 -1.81
C GLU A 578 -6.22 -1.92 -0.64
N ALA A 579 -5.72 -2.60 0.41
CA ALA A 579 -6.50 -2.83 1.63
C ALA A 579 -6.84 -1.51 2.36
N MET A 580 -5.94 -0.54 2.37
CA MET A 580 -6.21 0.79 2.95
C MET A 580 -7.28 1.54 2.16
N ASP A 581 -7.20 1.51 0.82
CA ASP A 581 -8.21 2.12 -0.05
C ASP A 581 -9.58 1.44 0.14
N PHE A 582 -9.61 0.11 0.32
CA PHE A 582 -10.84 -0.62 0.65
C PHE A 582 -11.48 -0.12 1.95
N PHE A 583 -10.70 0.09 3.02
CA PHE A 583 -11.23 0.63 4.29
C PHE A 583 -11.63 2.10 4.18
N GLU A 584 -10.94 2.91 3.37
CA GLU A 584 -11.34 4.29 3.10
C GLU A 584 -12.72 4.33 2.43
N ILE A 585 -12.90 3.52 1.38
CA ILE A 585 -14.18 3.37 0.67
C ILE A 585 -15.25 2.81 1.62
N GLY A 586 -14.94 1.75 2.38
CA GLY A 586 -15.90 1.14 3.31
C GLY A 586 -16.43 2.09 4.39
N ASP A 587 -15.67 3.13 4.75
CA ASP A 587 -16.10 4.12 5.75
C ASP A 587 -17.14 5.08 5.16
N ALA A 588 -16.91 5.53 3.92
CA ALA A 588 -17.83 6.41 3.20
C ALA A 588 -19.23 5.79 3.01
N TYR A 589 -19.30 4.46 2.91
CA TYR A 589 -20.54 3.67 2.78
C TYR A 589 -21.02 3.07 4.12
N ASN A 590 -20.33 3.37 5.23
CA ASN A 590 -20.66 2.97 6.60
C ASN A 590 -20.83 1.46 6.82
N ILE A 591 -19.87 0.67 6.35
CA ILE A 591 -19.80 -0.78 6.63
C ILE A 591 -19.43 -1.02 8.10
N GLU A 592 -20.14 -1.92 8.80
CA GLU A 592 -20.11 -1.97 10.27
C GLU A 592 -18.74 -2.34 10.87
N GLN A 593 -17.99 -3.25 10.22
CA GLN A 593 -16.68 -3.71 10.69
C GLN A 593 -15.50 -2.83 10.24
N ASN A 594 -15.77 -1.78 9.47
CA ASN A 594 -14.74 -0.99 8.79
C ASN A 594 -13.79 -0.26 9.76
N LYS A 595 -14.32 0.21 10.89
CA LYS A 595 -13.56 0.96 11.92
C LYS A 595 -12.42 0.13 12.55
N VAL A 596 -12.55 -1.19 12.58
CA VAL A 596 -11.49 -2.08 13.08
C VAL A 596 -10.28 -2.03 12.15
N GLY A 597 -10.53 -2.06 10.83
CA GLY A 597 -9.50 -1.90 9.81
C GLY A 597 -8.82 -0.55 9.87
N ILE A 598 -9.59 0.55 9.95
CA ILE A 598 -9.03 1.91 10.07
C ILE A 598 -8.12 2.02 11.30
N ARG A 599 -8.54 1.51 12.46
CA ARG A 599 -7.69 1.50 13.67
C ARG A 599 -6.41 0.68 13.47
N ARG A 600 -6.49 -0.45 12.78
CA ARG A 600 -5.31 -1.28 12.47
C ARG A 600 -4.36 -0.60 11.50
N MET A 601 -4.88 0.16 10.53
CA MET A 601 -4.07 0.96 9.59
C MET A 601 -3.14 1.94 10.31
N LEU A 602 -3.55 2.47 11.48
CA LEU A 602 -2.76 3.44 12.24
C LEU A 602 -1.35 2.94 12.57
N ARG A 603 -1.20 1.62 12.82
CA ARG A 603 0.10 1.02 13.14
C ARG A 603 1.04 0.98 11.93
N LEU A 604 0.53 1.15 10.71
CA LEU A 604 1.33 1.12 9.49
C LEU A 604 2.24 2.35 9.35
N ILE A 605 2.07 3.39 10.18
CA ILE A 605 2.96 4.57 10.21
C ILE A 605 4.42 4.19 10.50
N TRP A 606 4.64 3.05 11.16
CA TRP A 606 5.96 2.51 11.49
C TRP A 606 6.56 1.63 10.38
N THR A 607 5.76 1.26 9.38
CA THR A 607 6.23 0.40 8.29
C THR A 607 7.03 1.23 7.28
N LYS A 608 8.22 0.73 6.94
CA LYS A 608 9.10 1.32 5.94
C LYS A 608 9.04 0.49 4.66
N GLY A 609 8.93 1.15 3.51
CA GLY A 609 8.94 0.50 2.19
C GLY A 609 7.94 1.10 1.20
N ASN A 610 8.27 0.96 -0.08
CA ASN A 610 7.41 1.36 -1.19
C ASN A 610 6.73 0.12 -1.78
N SER A 611 5.54 0.32 -2.31
CA SER A 611 4.86 -0.67 -3.17
C SER A 611 5.52 -0.75 -4.55
N ASP A 612 5.11 -1.75 -5.34
CA ASP A 612 5.56 -1.92 -6.73
C ASP A 612 5.17 -0.71 -7.61
N GLU A 613 4.14 0.05 -7.22
CA GLU A 613 3.68 1.27 -7.89
C GLU A 613 4.44 2.54 -7.44
N GLY A 614 5.43 2.40 -6.56
CA GLY A 614 6.26 3.51 -6.07
C GLY A 614 5.63 4.33 -4.92
N LYS A 615 4.37 4.08 -4.56
CA LYS A 615 3.72 4.69 -3.39
C LYS A 615 4.27 4.08 -2.09
N GLY A 616 4.74 4.93 -1.17
CA GLY A 616 5.12 4.53 0.18
C GLY A 616 3.91 4.24 1.05
N VAL A 617 3.94 3.17 1.85
CA VAL A 617 2.84 2.82 2.77
C VAL A 617 2.58 3.95 3.77
N GLN A 618 3.65 4.57 4.27
CA GLN A 618 3.56 5.66 5.24
C GLN A 618 2.89 6.91 4.66
N THR A 619 3.26 7.33 3.44
CA THR A 619 2.66 8.48 2.78
C THR A 619 1.21 8.22 2.39
N HIS A 620 0.91 7.02 1.87
CA HIS A 620 -0.46 6.64 1.54
C HIS A 620 -1.36 6.62 2.79
N LEU A 621 -0.84 6.17 3.94
CA LEU A 621 -1.57 6.20 5.21
C LEU A 621 -1.94 7.62 5.64
N ILE A 622 -0.99 8.55 5.50
CA ILE A 622 -1.21 9.95 5.80
C ILE A 622 -2.31 10.52 4.90
N GLU A 623 -2.29 10.20 3.61
CA GLU A 623 -3.33 10.62 2.66
C GLU A 623 -4.72 10.06 3.02
N CYS A 624 -4.83 8.75 3.32
CA CYS A 624 -6.10 8.15 3.74
C CYS A 624 -6.63 8.79 5.03
N TYR A 625 -5.79 8.97 6.04
CA TYR A 625 -6.21 9.60 7.31
C TYR A 625 -6.57 11.07 7.15
N LYS A 626 -5.89 11.77 6.23
CA LYS A 626 -6.22 13.14 5.86
C LYS A 626 -7.63 13.22 5.30
N ARG A 627 -7.98 12.39 4.31
CA ARG A 627 -9.33 12.35 3.72
C ARG A 627 -10.40 11.90 4.70
N LEU A 628 -10.12 10.88 5.50
CA LEU A 628 -11.08 10.31 6.46
C LEU A 628 -11.43 11.25 7.62
N PHE A 629 -10.43 11.94 8.20
CA PHE A 629 -10.60 12.64 9.46
C PHE A 629 -10.28 14.13 9.43
N PHE A 630 -9.41 14.57 8.51
CA PHE A 630 -8.81 15.91 8.52
C PHE A 630 -9.20 16.77 7.31
N GLU A 631 -10.07 16.27 6.44
CA GLU A 631 -10.75 17.04 5.40
C GLU A 631 -12.22 17.22 5.77
N ALA A 632 -12.67 18.47 5.74
CA ALA A 632 -14.07 18.80 5.96
C ALA A 632 -14.79 18.86 4.61
N PRO A 633 -16.12 18.64 4.58
CA PRO A 633 -16.90 18.84 3.36
C PRO A 633 -16.74 20.27 2.81
N ASP A 634 -16.67 20.42 1.49
CA ASP A 634 -16.44 21.71 0.82
C ASP A 634 -17.53 22.77 1.12
N SER A 635 -18.70 22.33 1.59
CA SER A 635 -19.81 23.20 2.01
C SER A 635 -19.55 23.95 3.33
N PHE A 636 -18.53 23.55 4.11
CA PHE A 636 -18.30 24.11 5.44
C PHE A 636 -17.51 25.42 5.36
N SER A 637 -17.89 26.39 6.19
CA SER A 637 -17.07 27.59 6.38
C SER A 637 -15.70 27.20 6.97
N PRO A 638 -14.63 28.00 6.80
CA PRO A 638 -13.32 27.70 7.41
C PRO A 638 -13.37 27.46 8.93
N ASN A 639 -14.30 28.13 9.61
CA ASN A 639 -14.52 27.97 11.05
C ASN A 639 -15.22 26.64 11.37
N ASP A 640 -16.25 26.27 10.61
CA ASP A 640 -16.98 25.01 10.80
C ASP A 640 -16.13 23.80 10.40
N ALA A 641 -15.33 23.94 9.33
CA ALA A 641 -14.32 22.97 8.93
C ALA A 641 -13.31 22.76 10.06
N ALA A 642 -12.80 23.83 10.68
CA ALA A 642 -11.89 23.72 11.81
C ALA A 642 -12.52 23.03 13.03
N ASN A 643 -13.80 23.32 13.33
CA ASN A 643 -14.54 22.66 14.40
C ASN A 643 -14.74 21.16 14.11
N TYR A 644 -15.05 20.81 12.87
CA TYR A 644 -15.23 19.44 12.41
C TYR A 644 -13.94 18.63 12.55
N ILE A 645 -12.83 19.16 12.03
CA ILE A 645 -11.50 18.52 12.10
C ILE A 645 -11.07 18.37 13.56
N ALA A 646 -11.19 19.42 14.38
CA ALA A 646 -10.82 19.35 15.80
C ALA A 646 -11.64 18.28 16.55
N ARG A 647 -12.94 18.17 16.28
CA ARG A 647 -13.81 17.14 16.86
C ARG A 647 -13.37 15.73 16.44
N ASN A 648 -13.03 15.54 15.17
CA ASN A 648 -12.56 14.25 14.67
C ASN A 648 -11.21 13.84 15.28
N MET A 649 -10.25 14.77 15.37
CA MET A 649 -8.98 14.54 16.05
C MET A 649 -9.16 14.10 17.51
N ILE A 650 -10.07 14.77 18.24
CA ILE A 650 -10.41 14.39 19.61
C ILE A 650 -11.06 13.00 19.64
N SER A 651 -11.96 12.70 18.70
CA SER A 651 -12.66 11.41 18.65
C SER A 651 -11.72 10.22 18.41
N LEU A 652 -10.62 10.42 17.66
CA LEU A 652 -9.60 9.39 17.44
C LEU A 652 -8.90 8.96 18.75
N THR A 653 -8.92 9.80 19.78
CA THR A 653 -8.38 9.44 21.11
C THR A 653 -9.33 8.57 21.93
N PHE A 654 -10.59 8.39 21.51
CA PHE A 654 -11.60 7.69 22.30
C PHE A 654 -11.51 6.17 22.14
N GLY A 655 -11.25 5.50 23.26
CA GLY A 655 -11.09 4.04 23.29
C GLY A 655 -9.86 3.57 22.51
N ALA A 656 -8.86 4.46 22.33
CA ALA A 656 -7.57 4.12 21.78
C ALA A 656 -6.71 3.41 22.86
N THR A 657 -6.05 2.34 22.46
CA THR A 657 -5.04 1.66 23.28
C THR A 657 -3.77 2.52 23.38
N PRO A 658 -2.91 2.33 24.39
CA PRO A 658 -1.65 3.08 24.49
C PRO A 658 -0.78 2.97 23.23
N ALA A 659 -0.73 1.81 22.58
CA ALA A 659 0.02 1.60 21.34
C ALA A 659 -0.57 2.33 20.13
N GLU A 660 -1.90 2.37 20.02
CA GLU A 660 -2.59 3.19 19.02
C GLU A 660 -2.32 4.68 19.27
N LEU A 661 -2.27 5.11 20.54
CA LEU A 661 -1.98 6.49 20.91
C LEU A 661 -0.55 6.90 20.50
N THR A 662 0.44 6.04 20.70
CA THR A 662 1.81 6.25 20.21
C THR A 662 1.87 6.33 18.68
N SER A 663 1.07 5.51 17.99
CA SER A 663 1.02 5.53 16.52
C SER A 663 0.30 6.79 16.00
N LEU A 664 -0.75 7.25 16.70
CA LEU A 664 -1.44 8.51 16.42
C LEU A 664 -0.51 9.71 16.63
N GLU A 665 0.31 9.67 17.69
CA GLU A 665 1.31 10.69 17.95
C GLU A 665 2.30 10.81 16.79
N GLN A 666 2.84 9.68 16.31
CA GLN A 666 3.76 9.66 15.18
C GLN A 666 3.10 10.18 13.89
N LEU A 667 1.83 9.81 13.64
CA LEU A 667 1.05 10.30 12.51
C LEU A 667 0.89 11.83 12.56
N LEU A 668 0.35 12.36 13.67
CA LEU A 668 0.10 13.79 13.82
C LEU A 668 1.38 14.62 13.82
N ALA A 669 2.46 14.12 14.44
CA ALA A 669 3.76 14.78 14.39
C ALA A 669 4.30 14.89 12.96
N THR A 670 4.16 13.82 12.17
CA THR A 670 4.60 13.82 10.77
C THR A 670 3.75 14.77 9.91
N MET A 671 2.44 14.78 10.11
CA MET A 671 1.51 15.69 9.42
C MET A 671 1.77 17.16 9.77
N MET A 672 2.09 17.45 11.04
CA MET A 672 2.44 18.80 11.48
C MET A 672 3.75 19.28 10.85
N LYS A 673 4.78 18.42 10.78
CA LYS A 673 6.04 18.73 10.08
C LYS A 673 5.85 19.01 8.57
N GLN A 674 4.83 18.40 7.96
CA GLN A 674 4.45 18.62 6.56
C GLN A 674 3.53 19.83 6.36
N GLY A 675 3.13 20.53 7.43
CA GLY A 675 2.25 21.70 7.35
C GLY A 675 0.80 21.39 6.99
N MET A 676 0.33 20.16 7.21
CA MET A 676 -1.02 19.73 6.83
C MET A 676 -2.11 20.16 7.82
N ILE A 677 -1.76 20.60 9.03
CA ILE A 677 -2.70 20.98 10.08
C ILE A 677 -2.74 22.51 10.20
N PRO A 678 -3.87 23.17 9.87
CA PRO A 678 -3.99 24.62 9.96
C PRO A 678 -3.99 25.14 11.40
N GLU A 679 -3.46 26.35 11.62
CA GLU A 679 -3.42 27.02 12.94
C GLU A 679 -4.82 27.24 13.53
N ILE A 680 -5.83 27.49 12.69
CA ILE A 680 -7.21 27.66 13.16
C ILE A 680 -7.74 26.39 13.87
N VAL A 681 -7.32 25.20 13.43
CA VAL A 681 -7.69 23.92 14.07
C VAL A 681 -7.04 23.84 15.46
N ILE A 682 -5.79 24.26 15.58
CA ILE A 682 -5.05 24.32 16.86
C ILE A 682 -5.75 25.27 17.84
N ALA A 683 -6.17 26.44 17.37
CA ALA A 683 -6.93 27.39 18.17
C ALA A 683 -8.26 26.79 18.66
N LYS A 684 -8.97 26.02 17.82
CA LYS A 684 -10.18 25.29 18.24
C LYS A 684 -9.90 24.20 19.27
N LEU A 685 -8.80 23.47 19.16
CA LEU A 685 -8.40 22.48 20.17
C LEU A 685 -8.13 23.14 21.53
N TRP A 686 -7.45 24.29 21.55
CA TRP A 686 -7.26 25.09 22.77
C TRP A 686 -8.58 25.61 23.34
N GLN A 687 -9.48 26.08 22.46
CA GLN A 687 -10.81 26.51 22.85
C GLN A 687 -11.58 25.38 23.56
N VAL A 688 -11.57 24.15 23.01
CA VAL A 688 -12.22 22.98 23.62
C VAL A 688 -11.57 22.60 24.96
N TYR A 689 -10.25 22.67 25.07
CA TYR A 689 -9.55 22.37 26.32
C TYR A 689 -9.91 23.38 27.43
N GLY A 690 -9.87 24.68 27.12
CA GLY A 690 -10.00 25.78 28.08
C GLY A 690 -11.42 26.19 28.49
N VAL A 691 -12.49 25.57 27.94
CA VAL A 691 -13.89 25.95 28.23
C VAL A 691 -14.20 25.88 29.72
N GLN A 692 -14.66 26.99 30.30
CA GLN A 692 -15.08 27.11 31.72
C GLN A 692 -16.60 27.12 31.92
N LYS A 693 -17.37 27.69 30.98
CA LYS A 693 -18.80 28.02 31.18
C LYS A 693 -19.79 26.93 30.71
N ARG A 694 -19.36 25.97 29.89
CA ARG A 694 -20.21 24.89 29.37
C ARG A 694 -19.71 23.55 29.88
N GLU A 695 -20.64 22.67 30.24
CA GLU A 695 -20.31 21.28 30.55
C GLU A 695 -19.84 20.58 29.28
N ILE A 696 -18.54 20.28 29.22
CA ILE A 696 -17.94 19.47 28.16
C ILE A 696 -17.63 18.08 28.72
N SER A 697 -17.71 17.07 27.86
CA SER A 697 -17.36 15.70 28.28
C SER A 697 -15.92 15.64 28.77
N ARG A 698 -15.67 15.00 29.92
CA ARG A 698 -14.31 14.77 30.46
C ARG A 698 -13.39 14.15 29.41
N LYS A 699 -13.94 13.23 28.60
CA LYS A 699 -13.22 12.57 27.50
C LYS A 699 -12.80 13.56 26.41
N GLN A 700 -13.64 14.52 26.04
CA GLN A 700 -13.32 15.54 25.04
C GLN A 700 -12.21 16.48 25.52
N ARG A 701 -12.29 16.96 26.77
CA ARG A 701 -11.24 17.80 27.36
C ARG A 701 -9.90 17.05 27.43
N ARG A 702 -9.93 15.79 27.85
CA ARG A 702 -8.76 14.91 27.88
C ARG A 702 -8.20 14.68 26.47
N GLY A 703 -9.04 14.37 25.50
CA GLY A 703 -8.64 14.18 24.10
C GLY A 703 -8.00 15.42 23.49
N ALA A 704 -8.53 16.62 23.80
CA ALA A 704 -7.98 17.88 23.30
C ALA A 704 -6.53 18.09 23.75
N ILE A 705 -6.20 17.90 25.04
CA ILE A 705 -4.81 18.06 25.51
C ILE A 705 -3.89 16.94 25.04
N ILE A 706 -4.41 15.73 24.86
CA ILE A 706 -3.64 14.62 24.28
C ILE A 706 -3.21 14.99 22.87
N VAL A 707 -4.15 15.43 22.03
CA VAL A 707 -3.89 15.86 20.65
C VAL A 707 -2.93 17.06 20.65
N LEU A 708 -3.19 18.12 21.40
CA LEU A 708 -2.29 19.28 21.50
C LEU A 708 -0.86 18.88 21.91
N GLY A 709 -0.74 17.98 22.89
CA GLY A 709 0.52 17.38 23.26
C GLY A 709 1.19 16.70 22.06
N MET A 710 0.48 15.85 21.32
CA MET A 710 1.01 15.14 20.15
C MET A 710 1.54 16.11 19.09
N LEU A 711 0.79 17.16 18.73
CA LEU A 711 1.26 18.17 17.78
C LEU A 711 2.50 18.91 18.29
N ALA A 712 2.56 19.21 19.60
CA ALA A 712 3.69 19.90 20.21
C ALA A 712 5.03 19.14 20.12
N THR A 713 5.02 17.83 19.81
CA THR A 713 6.26 17.08 19.54
C THR A 713 6.96 17.52 18.26
N ALA A 714 6.20 18.00 17.27
CA ALA A 714 6.72 18.50 16.01
C ALA A 714 7.03 19.99 16.08
N SER A 715 6.16 20.77 16.74
CA SER A 715 6.28 22.22 16.88
C SER A 715 5.99 22.66 18.32
N PRO A 716 7.03 22.86 19.15
CA PRO A 716 6.88 23.25 20.56
C PRO A 716 6.13 24.59 20.77
N GLU A 717 6.11 25.47 19.78
CA GLU A 717 5.46 26.79 19.83
C GLU A 717 3.96 26.71 20.21
N ILE A 718 3.28 25.63 19.82
CA ILE A 718 1.86 25.39 20.10
C ILE A 718 1.54 25.46 21.61
N VAL A 719 2.45 24.96 22.45
CA VAL A 719 2.24 24.86 23.91
C VAL A 719 2.88 26.01 24.69
N VAL A 720 3.83 26.73 24.09
CA VAL A 720 4.48 27.90 24.72
C VAL A 720 3.49 29.05 24.90
N GLY A 721 2.63 29.30 23.90
CA GLY A 721 1.68 30.42 23.94
C GLY A 721 0.55 30.27 24.97
N GLU A 722 0.19 29.04 25.34
CA GLU A 722 -1.03 28.73 26.11
C GLU A 722 -0.75 28.15 27.50
N MET A 723 0.40 28.49 28.09
CA MET A 723 0.81 28.02 29.42
C MET A 723 -0.21 28.38 30.51
N GLU A 724 -0.80 29.57 30.47
CA GLU A 724 -1.81 30.01 31.44
C GLU A 724 -3.06 29.11 31.41
N THR A 725 -3.52 28.77 30.20
CA THR A 725 -4.70 27.91 29.98
C THR A 725 -4.48 26.50 30.53
N MET A 726 -3.25 25.96 30.38
CA MET A 726 -2.83 24.69 30.99
C MET A 726 -2.80 24.73 32.52
N LEU A 727 -2.33 25.84 33.12
CA LEU A 727 -2.30 26.00 34.58
C LEU A 727 -3.71 26.08 35.16
N ARG A 728 -4.58 26.89 34.56
CA ARG A 728 -5.95 27.09 35.04
C ARG A 728 -6.79 25.82 34.91
N THR A 729 -6.62 25.07 33.82
CA THR A 729 -7.45 23.90 33.53
C THR A 729 -6.80 22.62 34.06
N GLY A 730 -5.67 22.21 33.49
CA GLY A 730 -5.06 20.91 33.75
C GLY A 730 -4.30 20.79 35.07
N LEU A 731 -3.76 21.89 35.63
CA LEU A 731 -3.19 21.92 36.98
C LEU A 731 -4.08 22.64 38.02
N GLY A 732 -5.31 22.99 37.60
CA GLY A 732 -6.32 23.66 38.42
C GLY A 732 -7.34 22.69 39.02
N SER A 733 -8.59 23.16 39.16
CA SER A 733 -9.70 22.35 39.72
C SER A 733 -10.00 21.11 38.87
N HIS A 734 -9.97 21.25 37.54
CA HIS A 734 -10.29 20.16 36.62
C HIS A 734 -9.24 19.04 36.64
N GLY A 735 -7.95 19.39 36.74
CA GLY A 735 -6.87 18.40 36.89
C GLY A 735 -6.94 17.61 38.20
N ARG A 736 -7.41 18.25 39.29
CA ARG A 736 -7.65 17.55 40.57
C ARG A 736 -8.85 16.61 40.50
N ALA A 737 -9.83 16.89 39.64
CA ALA A 737 -11.00 16.05 39.42
C ALA A 737 -10.74 14.88 38.45
N ASP A 738 -9.85 15.06 37.46
CA ASP A 738 -9.44 14.05 36.49
C ASP A 738 -7.90 13.99 36.41
N LEU A 739 -7.32 13.00 37.10
CA LEU A 739 -5.87 12.84 37.15
C LEU A 739 -5.25 12.52 35.79
N GLN A 740 -5.97 11.86 34.87
CA GLN A 740 -5.45 11.64 33.51
C GLN A 740 -5.32 12.97 32.76
N LEU A 741 -6.25 13.92 32.95
CA LEU A 741 -6.13 15.26 32.38
C LEU A 741 -4.88 15.97 32.89
N ALA A 742 -4.60 15.90 34.20
CA ALA A 742 -3.39 16.45 34.79
C ALA A 742 -2.14 15.79 34.21
N LYS A 743 -2.10 14.46 34.10
CA LYS A 743 -1.01 13.71 33.49
C LYS A 743 -0.67 14.21 32.08
N PHE A 744 -1.66 14.28 31.19
CA PHE A 744 -1.43 14.72 29.80
C PHE A 744 -1.12 16.22 29.70
N THR A 745 -1.59 17.04 30.64
CA THR A 745 -1.18 18.45 30.75
C THR A 745 0.30 18.56 31.14
N CYS A 746 0.78 17.75 32.10
CA CYS A 746 2.21 17.68 32.43
C CYS A 746 3.05 17.21 31.22
N VAL A 747 2.56 16.24 30.45
CA VAL A 747 3.21 15.79 29.21
C VAL A 747 3.31 16.91 28.18
N ALA A 748 2.24 17.70 27.99
CA ALA A 748 2.25 18.86 27.09
C ALA A 748 3.23 19.94 27.56
N LEU A 749 3.24 20.26 28.87
CA LEU A 749 4.20 21.21 29.45
C LEU A 749 5.65 20.76 29.27
N ARG A 750 5.94 19.47 29.45
CA ARG A 750 7.29 18.91 29.22
C ARG A 750 7.77 19.15 27.78
N ARG A 751 6.86 19.16 26.79
CA ARG A 751 7.19 19.32 25.36
C ARG A 751 7.58 20.75 24.96
N ILE A 752 7.43 21.73 25.85
CA ILE A 752 7.95 23.09 25.65
C ILE A 752 9.47 23.07 25.44
N ASN A 753 10.20 22.19 26.13
CA ASN A 753 11.64 22.03 25.98
C ASN A 753 11.96 20.67 25.32
N PRO A 754 12.05 20.60 23.98
CA PRO A 754 12.32 19.34 23.28
C PRO A 754 13.71 18.78 23.63
N SER A 755 13.84 17.46 23.69
CA SER A 755 15.10 16.76 24.00
C SER A 755 15.58 15.91 22.81
N GLY A 756 16.88 15.65 22.73
CA GLY A 756 17.47 14.73 21.74
C GLY A 756 17.47 15.26 20.30
N ARG A 757 17.08 14.42 19.33
CA ARG A 757 17.12 14.76 17.89
C ARG A 757 16.20 15.94 17.52
N SER A 758 15.07 16.06 18.22
CA SER A 758 14.10 17.16 18.06
C SER A 758 14.64 18.52 18.54
N ALA A 759 15.57 18.52 19.52
CA ALA A 759 16.22 19.73 20.00
C ALA A 759 17.20 20.35 18.98
N LYS A 760 17.75 19.54 18.06
CA LYS A 760 18.64 20.02 16.99
C LYS A 760 17.90 20.68 15.83
N GLU A 761 16.63 20.34 15.64
CA GLU A 761 15.77 20.87 14.56
C GLU A 761 15.02 22.15 15.00
N SER A 762 14.86 22.38 16.31
CA SER A 762 14.17 23.57 16.84
C SER A 762 15.03 24.83 16.73
N ALA A 763 14.53 25.85 16.02
CA ALA A 763 15.18 27.15 15.91
C ALA A 763 15.14 27.98 17.21
N ILE A 764 14.19 27.68 18.10
CA ILE A 764 13.98 28.41 19.36
C ILE A 764 14.64 27.64 20.52
N LYS A 765 15.55 28.32 21.22
CA LYS A 765 16.11 27.86 22.50
C LYS A 765 15.28 28.48 23.63
N PHE A 766 14.40 27.69 24.25
CA PHE A 766 13.63 28.13 25.41
C PHE A 766 14.57 28.25 26.64
N SER A 767 14.56 29.41 27.29
CA SER A 767 15.31 29.60 28.55
C SER A 767 14.56 28.93 29.70
N ARG A 768 15.24 28.08 30.46
CA ARG A 768 14.65 27.41 31.63
C ARG A 768 14.09 28.45 32.62
N LEU A 769 12.93 28.13 33.18
CA LEU A 769 12.17 28.98 34.09
C LEU A 769 12.86 29.08 35.46
N SER A 770 12.79 30.25 36.09
CA SER A 770 13.14 30.40 37.50
C SER A 770 12.20 29.57 38.38
N ASN A 771 12.71 29.05 39.50
CA ASN A 771 11.98 28.15 40.39
C ASN A 771 10.72 28.79 41.01
N ASP A 772 10.65 30.12 41.08
CA ASP A 772 9.49 30.87 41.58
C ASP A 772 8.32 30.97 40.58
N HIS A 773 8.51 30.48 39.35
CA HIS A 773 7.48 30.57 38.32
C HIS A 773 6.24 29.74 38.67
N ALA A 774 5.04 30.32 38.46
CA ALA A 774 3.76 29.72 38.85
C ALA A 774 3.53 28.29 38.29
N VAL A 775 4.11 27.97 37.13
CA VAL A 775 4.06 26.62 36.55
C VAL A 775 4.73 25.59 37.44
N LEU A 776 5.94 25.87 37.92
CA LEU A 776 6.71 24.93 38.74
C LEU A 776 6.05 24.77 40.12
N ALA A 777 5.54 25.86 40.69
CA ALA A 777 4.76 25.80 41.92
C ALA A 777 3.49 24.92 41.79
N ARG A 778 2.78 25.02 40.65
CA ARG A 778 1.59 24.18 40.38
C ARG A 778 1.94 22.73 40.09
N LEU A 779 3.06 22.46 39.42
CA LEU A 779 3.59 21.11 39.22
C LEU A 779 4.03 20.48 40.55
N ALA A 780 4.64 21.24 41.45
CA ALA A 780 4.92 20.76 42.81
C ALA A 780 3.61 20.50 43.59
N ALA A 781 2.63 21.39 43.51
CA ALA A 781 1.36 21.21 44.20
C ALA A 781 0.54 19.98 43.71
N ILE A 782 0.66 19.58 42.44
CA ILE A 782 -0.06 18.40 41.92
C ILE A 782 0.56 17.08 42.41
N THR A 783 1.88 17.04 42.67
CA THR A 783 2.54 15.85 43.25
C THR A 783 2.17 15.66 44.72
N GLU A 784 1.78 16.73 45.42
CA GLU A 784 1.41 16.70 46.84
C GLU A 784 -0.06 16.31 47.09
N VAL A 785 -0.89 16.16 46.06
CA VAL A 785 -2.32 15.81 46.22
C VAL A 785 -2.49 14.44 46.89
N SER A 786 -3.18 14.43 48.03
CA SER A 786 -3.53 13.21 48.76
C SER A 786 -4.71 12.50 48.09
N THR A 787 -4.42 11.39 47.39
CA THR A 787 -5.41 10.58 46.67
C THR A 787 -5.09 9.08 46.80
N GLU A 788 -6.11 8.23 46.96
CA GLU A 788 -5.96 6.76 46.99
C GLU A 788 -5.88 6.12 45.59
N SER A 789 -6.17 6.88 44.53
CA SER A 789 -6.14 6.39 43.14
C SER A 789 -4.73 6.04 42.66
N LYS A 790 -4.58 4.86 42.06
CA LYS A 790 -3.35 4.42 41.39
C LYS A 790 -2.95 5.29 40.21
N GLU A 791 -3.87 6.09 39.67
CA GLU A 791 -3.56 7.00 38.57
C GLU A 791 -2.59 8.13 38.97
N TRP A 792 -2.51 8.43 40.28
CA TRP A 792 -1.60 9.44 40.83
C TRP A 792 -0.14 9.17 40.47
N TYR A 793 0.31 7.90 40.49
CA TYR A 793 1.70 7.56 40.16
C TYR A 793 2.09 8.07 38.77
N GLY A 794 1.19 7.94 37.78
CA GLY A 794 1.41 8.45 36.43
C GLY A 794 1.42 9.98 36.34
N VAL A 795 0.65 10.68 37.19
CA VAL A 795 0.67 12.15 37.26
C VAL A 795 1.96 12.64 37.87
N ALA A 796 2.36 12.05 39.02
CA ALA A 796 3.55 12.43 39.75
C ALA A 796 4.80 12.23 38.90
N GLU A 797 4.89 11.11 38.18
CA GLU A 797 5.98 10.83 37.24
C GLU A 797 6.09 11.91 36.15
N GLN A 798 4.97 12.24 35.48
CA GLN A 798 4.99 13.24 34.41
C GLN A 798 5.18 14.67 34.94
N ALA A 799 4.73 14.98 36.14
CA ALA A 799 4.95 16.27 36.79
C ALA A 799 6.43 16.48 37.13
N ILE A 800 7.09 15.48 37.74
CA ILE A 800 8.53 15.52 38.03
C ILE A 800 9.33 15.62 36.72
N ASN A 801 8.97 14.84 35.70
CA ASN A 801 9.57 14.95 34.36
C ASN A 801 9.45 16.36 33.78
N ALA A 802 8.30 17.03 33.94
CA ALA A 802 8.09 18.39 33.47
C ALA A 802 8.92 19.41 34.28
N ILE A 803 9.07 19.22 35.60
CA ILE A 803 9.94 20.06 36.44
C ILE A 803 11.38 19.99 35.92
N TYR A 804 11.94 18.78 35.78
CA TYR A 804 13.31 18.57 35.27
C TYR A 804 13.55 19.12 33.85
N ALA A 805 12.50 19.17 33.01
CA ALA A 805 12.62 19.73 31.66
C ALA A 805 12.56 21.28 31.64
N LEU A 806 11.83 21.90 32.58
CA LEU A 806 11.48 23.32 32.52
C LEU A 806 12.25 24.21 33.51
N SER A 807 12.66 23.71 34.68
CA SER A 807 13.29 24.53 35.73
C SER A 807 14.79 24.70 35.54
N ARG A 808 15.34 25.84 35.98
CA ARG A 808 16.80 26.05 36.04
C ARG A 808 17.49 25.12 37.04
N HIS A 809 16.92 25.00 38.24
CA HIS A 809 17.45 24.18 39.34
C HIS A 809 16.39 23.15 39.81
N PRO A 810 16.22 22.03 39.08
CA PRO A 810 15.20 21.02 39.40
C PRO A 810 15.46 20.28 40.71
N ASP A 811 16.72 20.13 41.07
CA ASP A 811 17.23 19.50 42.28
C ASP A 811 16.71 20.18 43.55
N VAL A 812 16.74 21.51 43.60
CA VAL A 812 16.24 22.32 44.73
C VAL A 812 14.74 22.13 44.92
N LEU A 813 13.97 22.22 43.83
CA LEU A 813 12.51 22.04 43.85
C LEU A 813 12.11 20.62 44.26
N CYS A 814 12.75 19.59 43.69
CA CYS A 814 12.44 18.20 44.01
C CYS A 814 12.84 17.84 45.45
N SER A 815 13.94 18.41 45.95
CA SER A 815 14.34 18.27 47.35
C SER A 815 13.29 18.85 48.30
N GLU A 816 12.72 19.99 47.97
CA GLU A 816 11.65 20.61 48.77
C GLU A 816 10.35 19.77 48.73
N ILE A 817 9.97 19.22 47.57
CA ILE A 817 8.83 18.29 47.44
C ILE A 817 9.03 17.07 48.36
N ILE A 818 10.21 16.45 48.34
CA ILE A 818 10.51 15.29 49.21
C ILE A 818 10.45 15.71 50.68
N ARG A 819 11.05 16.84 51.08
CA ARG A 819 11.00 17.33 52.47
C ARG A 819 9.57 17.57 52.94
N ARG A 820 8.73 18.22 52.13
CA ARG A 820 7.31 18.48 52.43
C ARG A 820 6.50 17.20 52.55
N LYS A 821 6.65 16.29 51.58
CA LYS A 821 5.94 15.01 51.61
C LYS A 821 6.39 14.16 52.79
N THR A 822 7.69 14.11 53.10
CA THR A 822 8.24 13.42 54.28
C THR A 822 7.64 13.96 55.58
N LYS A 823 7.60 15.28 55.76
CA LYS A 823 6.92 15.91 56.91
C LYS A 823 5.45 15.50 56.97
N SER A 824 4.75 15.47 55.85
CA SER A 824 3.34 15.04 55.81
C SER A 824 3.13 13.56 56.15
N VAL A 825 4.07 12.67 55.82
CA VAL A 825 3.95 11.23 56.10
C VAL A 825 4.29 10.90 57.56
N PHE A 826 5.30 11.56 58.13
CA PHE A 826 5.85 11.21 59.44
C PHE A 826 5.46 12.17 60.58
N SER A 827 4.76 13.28 60.31
CA SER A 827 4.22 14.12 61.38
C SER A 827 3.01 13.45 62.06
N PRO A 828 2.93 13.43 63.40
CA PRO A 828 1.74 12.96 64.09
C PRO A 828 0.55 13.86 63.72
N GLN A 829 -0.51 13.30 63.15
CA GLN A 829 -1.78 14.02 62.97
C GLN A 829 -2.33 14.39 64.34
N ALA A 830 -2.10 15.62 64.79
CA ALA A 830 -2.86 16.20 65.88
C ALA A 830 -4.33 16.24 65.45
N SER A 831 -5.19 15.60 66.24
CA SER A 831 -6.64 15.75 66.16
C SER A 831 -6.98 17.23 66.06
N ARG A 832 -7.54 17.62 64.91
CA ARG A 832 -7.99 19.01 64.69
C ARG A 832 -9.09 19.29 65.71
N PRO A 833 -8.95 20.28 66.61
CA PRO A 833 -10.05 20.66 67.48
C PRO A 833 -11.10 21.38 66.63
N THR A 834 -12.32 20.86 66.65
CA THR A 834 -13.53 21.58 66.26
C THR A 834 -13.65 22.84 67.12
N SER A 835 -13.61 24.03 66.50
CA SER A 835 -14.17 25.22 67.14
C SER A 835 -14.65 26.25 66.13
N ARG A 836 -15.95 26.54 66.27
CA ARG A 836 -16.70 27.78 66.04
C ARG A 836 -16.84 28.34 64.62
N ASP A 837 -18.07 28.14 64.13
CA ASP A 837 -18.90 29.16 63.49
C ASP A 837 -18.84 30.52 64.22
N GLU A 838 -18.72 31.61 63.44
CA GLU A 838 -19.60 32.79 63.50
C GLU A 838 -19.28 33.79 62.36
N SER A 839 -20.35 34.34 61.75
CA SER A 839 -20.46 35.54 60.87
C SER A 839 -20.38 35.43 59.32
N ALA A 840 -21.50 34.95 58.72
CA ALA A 840 -22.44 35.55 57.72
C ALA A 840 -22.02 36.75 56.78
N PRO A 841 -22.80 37.17 55.72
CA PRO A 841 -24.18 36.76 55.34
C PRO A 841 -24.59 36.67 53.82
N LEU A 842 -25.67 35.90 53.60
CA LEU A 842 -26.93 36.14 52.83
C LEU A 842 -27.07 36.28 51.28
N SER A 843 -28.21 35.71 50.85
CA SER A 843 -29.06 35.87 49.63
C SER A 843 -28.81 34.86 48.49
N SER A 844 -29.78 34.17 47.88
CA SER A 844 -31.26 34.24 47.90
C SER A 844 -31.91 33.03 47.18
N ALA A 845 -33.10 32.63 47.65
CA ALA A 845 -34.26 32.12 46.91
C ALA A 845 -34.30 30.67 46.30
N SER A 846 -34.96 29.78 47.06
CA SER A 846 -36.08 28.81 46.80
C SER A 846 -36.73 28.67 45.38
N PRO A 847 -37.68 27.72 45.10
CA PRO A 847 -37.95 26.32 45.56
C PRO A 847 -38.42 25.38 44.36
N PRO A 848 -39.39 24.43 44.47
CA PRO A 848 -39.33 23.04 44.97
C PRO A 848 -39.93 21.97 43.98
N ALA A 849 -39.84 20.66 44.28
CA ALA A 849 -40.78 19.57 43.90
C ALA A 849 -40.20 18.20 44.31
N THR A 850 -40.87 17.14 44.77
CA THR A 850 -42.22 16.76 45.26
C THR A 850 -42.06 15.33 45.77
N GLN A 851 -42.80 14.96 46.82
CA GLN A 851 -42.98 13.58 47.30
C GLN A 851 -44.01 12.81 46.46
N ASP A 852 -44.19 11.53 46.80
CA ASP A 852 -45.28 10.58 46.48
C ASP A 852 -44.95 9.59 45.33
N CYS A 853 -45.26 8.28 45.36
CA CYS A 853 -45.89 7.37 46.33
C CYS A 853 -45.68 5.89 45.89
N GLU A 854 -45.70 4.95 46.87
CA GLU A 854 -46.38 3.61 46.90
C GLU A 854 -46.07 2.54 45.82
N GLU A 855 -46.13 1.21 46.01
CA GLU A 855 -46.73 0.30 47.02
C GLU A 855 -46.23 -1.16 46.78
N GLY A 856 -46.34 -2.09 47.76
CA GLY A 856 -46.47 -3.56 47.52
C GLY A 856 -45.65 -4.56 48.38
N ASP A 857 -46.21 -5.01 49.51
CA ASP A 857 -45.80 -6.09 50.47
C ASP A 857 -46.28 -7.50 49.97
N PRO A 858 -46.31 -8.68 50.70
CA PRO A 858 -45.70 -9.12 51.98
C PRO A 858 -45.22 -10.61 52.12
N THR A 859 -44.44 -10.86 53.20
CA THR A 859 -44.42 -12.00 54.18
C THR A 859 -43.93 -13.44 53.87
N LEU A 860 -43.08 -14.02 54.77
CA LEU A 860 -43.49 -14.92 55.89
C LEU A 860 -42.33 -15.47 56.77
N LEU A 861 -42.52 -15.36 58.12
CA LEU A 861 -42.20 -16.30 59.25
C LEU A 861 -40.72 -16.49 59.70
N ALA A 862 -40.31 -16.46 60.98
CA ALA A 862 -40.97 -16.62 62.30
C ALA A 862 -40.10 -16.06 63.49
N PRO A 863 -40.61 -15.99 64.76
CA PRO A 863 -40.04 -15.28 65.93
C PRO A 863 -39.64 -16.23 67.11
N PRO A 864 -39.64 -15.84 68.41
CA PRO A 864 -38.79 -14.87 69.14
C PRO A 864 -38.14 -15.47 70.43
N THR A 865 -37.10 -14.87 71.03
CA THR A 865 -36.96 -14.82 72.51
C THR A 865 -35.98 -13.74 73.01
N GLN A 866 -36.42 -12.94 73.99
CA GLN A 866 -35.63 -12.03 74.81
C GLN A 866 -35.25 -12.72 76.14
N ALA A 867 -34.01 -12.53 76.63
CA ALA A 867 -33.67 -12.24 78.05
C ALA A 867 -32.14 -12.06 78.23
N GLN A 868 -31.80 -11.06 79.06
CA GLN A 868 -30.48 -10.49 79.44
C GLN A 868 -29.63 -11.44 80.34
N PRO A 869 -28.41 -11.12 80.87
CA PRO A 869 -27.67 -9.85 80.91
C PRO A 869 -26.14 -9.93 80.64
N ALA A 870 -25.51 -8.75 80.72
CA ALA A 870 -24.13 -8.43 80.42
C ALA A 870 -23.08 -8.97 81.43
N SER A 871 -21.93 -9.40 80.91
CA SER A 871 -20.62 -9.20 81.54
C SER A 871 -19.46 -9.23 80.51
N SER A 872 -18.73 -8.12 80.48
CA SER A 872 -17.33 -7.92 80.05
C SER A 872 -16.87 -8.30 78.64
N GLN A 873 -16.83 -7.31 77.73
CA GLN A 873 -15.79 -7.18 76.69
C GLN A 873 -15.38 -5.69 76.52
N PRO A 874 -14.12 -5.38 76.18
CA PRO A 874 -13.54 -4.04 76.21
C PRO A 874 -13.99 -3.17 75.00
N PRO A 875 -13.79 -1.83 75.02
CA PRO A 875 -14.30 -0.92 74.00
C PRO A 875 -13.64 -1.14 72.62
N PRO A 876 -14.31 -0.77 71.51
CA PRO A 876 -13.77 -0.93 70.16
C PRO A 876 -12.63 0.06 69.91
N SER A 877 -11.51 -0.46 69.40
CA SER A 877 -10.31 0.31 69.06
C SER A 877 -10.43 1.05 67.71
N PRO A 878 -9.85 2.26 67.56
CA PRO A 878 -9.87 3.02 66.31
C PRO A 878 -8.58 2.79 65.52
N THR A 879 -8.48 1.83 64.58
CA THR A 879 -7.17 1.60 63.92
C THR A 879 -7.13 1.15 62.44
N LYS A 880 -8.22 0.71 61.79
CA LYS A 880 -8.10 0.19 60.39
C LYS A 880 -8.02 1.25 59.28
N LYS A 881 -8.64 2.43 59.45
CA LYS A 881 -8.69 3.47 58.39
C LYS A 881 -7.42 4.33 58.35
N GLN A 882 -6.90 4.73 59.51
CA GLN A 882 -5.65 5.52 59.64
C GLN A 882 -4.41 4.74 59.16
N ASN A 883 -4.33 3.43 59.44
CA ASN A 883 -3.20 2.62 58.97
C ASN A 883 -3.15 2.51 57.44
N LYS A 884 -4.31 2.47 56.77
CA LYS A 884 -4.38 2.40 55.30
C LYS A 884 -3.94 3.73 54.66
N ASP A 885 -4.38 4.86 55.21
CA ASP A 885 -3.98 6.18 54.72
C ASP A 885 -2.47 6.42 54.85
N ASN A 886 -1.88 5.97 55.96
CA ASN A 886 -0.43 6.06 56.18
C ASN A 886 0.37 5.15 55.23
N THR A 887 -0.10 3.93 54.93
CA THR A 887 0.57 3.04 53.96
C THR A 887 0.55 3.60 52.53
N VAL A 888 -0.56 4.23 52.11
CA VAL A 888 -0.67 4.88 50.80
C VAL A 888 0.27 6.09 50.74
N ALA A 889 0.28 6.93 51.77
CA ALA A 889 1.16 8.10 51.83
C ALA A 889 2.64 7.71 51.79
N LEU A 890 3.04 6.65 52.50
CA LEU A 890 4.39 6.10 52.45
C LEU A 890 4.73 5.55 51.06
N SER A 891 3.81 4.83 50.42
CA SER A 891 3.99 4.32 49.05
C SER A 891 4.19 5.44 48.02
N GLN A 892 3.47 6.57 48.19
CA GLN A 892 3.63 7.76 47.35
C GLN A 892 5.00 8.43 47.56
N LEU A 893 5.44 8.54 48.83
CA LEU A 893 6.74 9.11 49.17
C LEU A 893 7.88 8.29 48.55
N LEU A 894 7.88 6.97 48.72
CA LEU A 894 8.89 6.08 48.14
C LEU A 894 8.93 6.17 46.61
N PHE A 895 7.77 6.29 45.95
CA PHE A 895 7.72 6.47 44.51
C PHE A 895 8.37 7.80 44.05
N ILE A 896 8.11 8.91 44.74
CA ILE A 896 8.72 10.21 44.43
C ILE A 896 10.23 10.12 44.60
N VAL A 897 10.71 9.59 45.73
CA VAL A 897 12.14 9.44 46.02
C VAL A 897 12.84 8.66 44.93
N GLY A 898 12.33 7.47 44.57
CA GLY A 898 12.91 6.66 43.52
C GLY A 898 12.89 7.33 42.14
N HIS A 899 11.81 8.04 41.80
CA HIS A 899 11.74 8.73 40.50
C HIS A 899 12.64 9.97 40.41
N VAL A 900 12.77 10.73 41.51
CA VAL A 900 13.71 11.86 41.61
C VAL A 900 15.15 11.37 41.49
N ALA A 901 15.51 10.24 42.12
CA ALA A 901 16.84 9.66 42.01
C ALA A 901 17.24 9.40 40.55
N ILE A 902 16.40 8.72 39.77
CA ILE A 902 16.65 8.48 38.33
C ILE A 902 16.72 9.79 37.55
N LYS A 903 15.81 10.74 37.80
CA LYS A 903 15.81 12.02 37.07
C LYS A 903 17.04 12.87 37.39
N GLN A 904 17.58 12.76 38.59
CA GLN A 904 18.83 13.39 38.97
C GLN A 904 20.02 12.82 38.18
N ILE A 905 20.11 11.50 37.99
CA ILE A 905 21.14 10.89 37.14
C ILE A 905 21.04 11.43 35.71
N VAL A 906 19.85 11.39 35.12
CA VAL A 906 19.63 11.89 33.75
C VAL A 906 19.98 13.38 33.65
N HIS A 907 19.70 14.15 34.70
CA HIS A 907 20.07 15.56 34.74
C HIS A 907 21.59 15.76 34.78
N LEU A 908 22.32 14.97 35.58
CA LEU A 908 23.79 14.98 35.61
C LEU A 908 24.38 14.64 34.24
N GLU A 909 23.87 13.61 33.56
CA GLU A 909 24.28 13.25 32.19
C GLU A 909 24.02 14.39 31.19
N LEU A 910 22.88 15.07 31.30
CA LEU A 910 22.58 16.24 30.46
C LEU A 910 23.50 17.41 30.76
N CYS A 911 23.85 17.64 32.02
CA CYS A 911 24.82 18.66 32.42
C CYS A 911 26.23 18.34 31.86
N GLU A 912 26.63 17.07 31.87
CA GLU A 912 27.88 16.61 31.25
C GLU A 912 27.88 16.86 29.74
N LEU A 913 26.79 16.51 29.04
CA LEU A 913 26.66 16.76 27.61
C LEU A 913 26.62 18.27 27.27
N ASP A 914 25.95 19.08 28.09
CA ASP A 914 25.90 20.53 27.92
C ASP A 914 27.28 21.17 28.17
N PHE A 915 28.05 20.68 29.15
CA PHE A 915 29.43 21.09 29.40
C PHE A 915 30.34 20.75 28.21
N LYS A 916 30.28 19.50 27.72
CA LYS A 916 30.99 19.04 26.51
C LYS A 916 30.65 19.90 25.29
N ARG A 917 29.36 20.22 25.10
CA ARG A 917 28.92 21.12 24.00
C ARG A 917 29.51 22.52 24.15
N ARG A 918 29.42 23.14 25.33
CA ARG A 918 29.96 24.49 25.58
C ARG A 918 31.47 24.54 25.39
N LYS A 919 32.19 23.49 25.80
CA LYS A 919 33.63 23.36 25.56
C LYS A 919 33.95 23.28 24.07
N GLN A 920 33.26 22.43 23.30
CA GLN A 920 33.43 22.34 21.85
C GLN A 920 33.10 23.66 21.13
N GLU A 921 32.10 24.41 21.61
CA GLU A 921 31.77 25.75 21.10
C GLU A 921 32.87 26.77 21.46
N LYS A 922 33.36 26.77 22.72
CA LYS A 922 34.50 27.59 23.17
C LYS A 922 35.77 27.26 22.34
N GLU A 923 36.09 25.98 22.11
CA GLU A 923 37.23 25.54 21.28
C GLU A 923 37.08 25.91 19.80
N LYS A 924 35.90 25.74 19.21
CA LYS A 924 35.62 26.20 17.83
C LYS A 924 35.74 27.72 17.69
N SER A 925 35.26 28.47 18.68
CA SER A 925 35.38 29.93 18.71
C SER A 925 36.84 30.38 18.93
N ALA A 926 37.62 29.67 19.75
CA ALA A 926 39.04 29.91 19.96
C ALA A 926 39.89 29.52 18.75
N ALA A 927 39.53 28.46 18.02
CA ALA A 927 40.15 28.09 16.75
C ALA A 927 39.85 29.12 15.65
N ALA A 928 38.60 29.59 15.56
CA ALA A 928 38.23 30.69 14.65
C ALA A 928 38.94 32.01 15.00
N ALA A 929 39.19 32.30 16.29
CA ALA A 929 39.98 33.45 16.73
C ALA A 929 41.48 33.30 16.44
N LYS A 930 42.03 32.08 16.51
CA LYS A 930 43.41 31.78 16.12
C LYS A 930 43.63 31.89 14.62
N ASP A 931 42.68 31.43 13.79
CA ASP A 931 42.71 31.59 12.33
C ASP A 931 42.58 33.07 11.90
N ALA A 932 41.86 33.90 12.66
CA ALA A 932 41.84 35.35 12.45
C ALA A 932 43.18 36.03 12.81
N SER A 933 43.96 35.45 13.74
CA SER A 933 45.25 36.00 14.18
C SER A 933 46.46 35.60 13.31
N THR A 934 46.36 34.51 12.54
CA THR A 934 47.41 34.03 11.63
C THR A 934 47.36 34.70 10.25
N LEU A 935 46.24 35.33 9.88
CA LEU A 935 46.07 36.08 8.62
C LEU A 935 46.57 37.53 8.68
N SER A 936 46.98 38.06 9.84
CA SER A 936 47.53 39.43 9.97
C SER A 936 49.05 39.51 10.14
N ALA A 937 49.78 38.38 10.03
CA ALA A 937 51.22 38.30 10.27
C ALA A 937 52.07 38.19 8.98
N SER A 938 51.60 38.73 7.86
CA SER A 938 52.45 39.05 6.72
C SER A 938 52.17 40.48 6.26
N THR A 939 53.10 41.41 6.57
CA THR A 939 53.55 42.57 5.76
C THR A 939 54.29 43.60 6.66
N THR A 940 55.62 43.62 6.49
CA THR A 940 56.59 44.74 6.64
C THR A 940 56.87 45.45 7.98
N THR A 941 58.14 45.31 8.39
CA THR A 941 59.09 46.29 8.95
C THR A 941 58.72 47.78 8.96
N SER A 942 58.79 48.42 10.14
CA SER A 942 59.71 49.53 10.50
C SER A 942 59.15 50.51 11.56
N THR A 943 59.99 50.76 12.58
CA THR A 943 60.16 51.98 13.40
C THR A 943 59.01 52.66 14.17
N GLY A 944 59.20 52.78 15.50
CA GLY A 944 59.13 54.10 16.17
C GLY A 944 57.91 54.48 17.02
N ARG A 945 57.98 54.14 18.32
CA ARG A 945 57.69 54.97 19.52
C ARG A 945 56.62 56.10 19.52
N LYS A 946 55.80 56.01 20.59
CA LYS A 946 55.23 57.05 21.49
C LYS A 946 53.76 57.52 21.31
N ALA A 947 52.95 57.03 22.24
CA ALA A 947 52.22 57.77 23.29
C ALA A 947 51.20 58.88 22.94
N ALA A 948 49.95 58.56 23.27
CA ALA A 948 49.01 59.28 24.14
C ALA A 948 48.28 60.56 23.67
N GLY A 949 46.94 60.46 23.76
CA GLY A 949 45.96 61.54 23.91
C GLY A 949 44.87 61.48 22.84
N ASN A 950 43.59 61.71 23.07
CA ASN A 950 42.77 61.96 24.25
C ASN A 950 41.29 61.99 23.77
N LYS A 951 40.38 61.44 24.58
CA LYS A 951 38.98 61.89 24.83
C LYS A 951 37.90 62.03 23.73
N ARG A 952 36.80 61.29 24.03
CA ARG A 952 35.36 61.68 24.11
C ARG A 952 34.63 61.87 22.77
N LYS A 953 33.36 61.49 22.57
CA LYS A 953 32.12 61.15 23.33
C LYS A 953 31.19 60.49 22.28
N SER A 954 30.11 59.75 22.50
CA SER A 954 29.16 59.52 23.60
C SER A 954 28.21 58.36 23.21
N ALA A 955 27.91 57.45 24.15
CA ALA A 955 26.56 57.04 24.60
C ALA A 955 25.91 55.88 23.80
N ALA A 956 25.21 54.91 24.36
CA ALA A 956 24.98 54.40 25.72
C ALA A 956 24.19 53.07 25.56
N ALA A 957 24.47 52.05 26.37
CA ALA A 957 23.58 50.94 26.81
C ALA A 957 24.48 49.85 27.44
N LEU A 958 24.68 49.89 28.76
CA LEU A 958 23.99 49.09 29.78
C LEU A 958 24.42 47.62 29.79
N ALA A 959 25.21 47.32 30.83
CA ALA A 959 25.91 46.07 31.13
C ALA A 959 24.95 44.93 31.51
N PRO A 960 25.32 43.66 31.27
CA PRO A 960 24.68 42.52 31.91
C PRO A 960 25.20 42.37 33.34
N GLU A 961 24.28 42.13 34.28
CA GLU A 961 24.56 41.73 35.65
C GLU A 961 25.29 40.38 35.68
N GLU A 962 26.25 40.28 36.59
CA GLU A 962 27.01 39.07 36.91
C GLU A 962 26.08 38.07 37.60
N ASP A 963 25.84 36.93 36.96
CA ASP A 963 25.08 35.79 37.50
C ASP A 963 26.03 35.02 38.45
N GLU A 964 25.70 34.93 39.75
CA GLU A 964 26.48 34.24 40.81
C GLU A 964 26.52 32.69 40.65
N GLY A 965 26.58 32.18 39.41
CA GLY A 965 26.73 30.76 39.08
C GLY A 965 28.12 30.35 38.60
N ASP A 966 29.07 31.28 38.60
CA ASP A 966 30.38 31.14 37.92
C ASP A 966 31.47 30.46 38.75
N GLU A 967 31.14 29.85 39.90
CA GLU A 967 32.10 29.05 40.68
C GLU A 967 32.47 27.70 40.01
N LEU A 968 31.69 27.27 39.00
CA LEU A 968 32.01 26.07 38.18
C LEU A 968 32.89 26.39 36.95
N ASP A 969 32.98 27.64 36.49
CA ASP A 969 33.90 28.05 35.40
C ASP A 969 35.32 28.33 35.95
N LEU A 970 35.49 28.37 37.29
CA LEU A 970 36.81 28.30 37.96
C LEU A 970 37.50 26.92 37.88
N ILE A 971 36.79 25.92 37.33
CA ILE A 971 37.37 24.63 36.90
C ILE A 971 37.91 24.76 35.45
N GLY A 972 38.08 25.98 34.94
CA GLY A 972 38.61 26.29 33.60
C GLY A 972 40.06 25.86 33.31
N GLY A 973 40.67 25.02 34.15
CA GLY A 973 42.01 24.46 33.99
C GLY A 973 42.09 22.94 33.90
N THR A 974 41.00 22.19 34.10
CA THR A 974 41.03 20.72 34.14
C THR A 974 40.48 20.09 32.86
N THR A 975 40.99 18.91 32.54
CA THR A 975 40.67 18.14 31.33
C THR A 975 39.20 17.68 31.30
N GLU A 976 38.69 17.30 30.13
CA GLU A 976 37.31 16.75 30.00
C GLU A 976 37.07 15.52 30.88
N ASP A 977 38.15 14.78 31.12
CA ASP A 977 38.17 13.57 31.94
C ASP A 977 37.92 13.91 33.42
N ASP A 978 38.49 15.01 33.93
CA ASP A 978 38.32 15.43 35.33
C ASP A 978 36.85 15.80 35.67
N PHE A 979 36.13 16.42 34.73
CA PHE A 979 34.70 16.72 34.90
C PHE A 979 33.87 15.43 34.86
N THR A 980 34.20 14.52 33.95
CA THR A 980 33.50 13.22 33.83
C THR A 980 33.74 12.37 35.07
N GLU A 981 34.96 12.39 35.62
CA GLU A 981 35.33 11.73 36.88
C GLU A 981 34.61 12.37 38.08
N ALA A 982 34.51 13.71 38.14
CA ALA A 982 33.74 14.40 39.17
C ALA A 982 32.25 14.03 39.12
N MET A 983 31.64 13.97 37.94
CA MET A 983 30.24 13.53 37.80
C MET A 983 30.06 12.07 38.22
N ALA A 984 31.00 11.18 37.89
CA ALA A 984 31.00 9.80 38.35
C ALA A 984 31.15 9.71 39.88
N HIS A 985 32.02 10.52 40.48
CA HIS A 985 32.18 10.60 41.94
C HIS A 985 30.90 11.07 42.62
N ILE A 986 30.24 12.11 42.10
CA ILE A 986 28.95 12.60 42.62
C ILE A 986 27.91 11.46 42.56
N ARG A 987 27.87 10.73 41.44
CA ARG A 987 26.92 9.63 41.23
C ARG A 987 27.16 8.47 42.22
N GLU A 988 28.40 8.02 42.38
CA GLU A 988 28.74 6.85 43.19
C GLU A 988 28.83 7.14 44.69
N ARG A 989 29.25 8.34 45.11
CA ARG A 989 29.51 8.68 46.52
C ARG A 989 28.51 9.68 47.08
N GLU A 990 28.29 10.81 46.41
CA GLU A 990 27.54 11.92 47.01
C GLU A 990 26.02 11.69 47.03
N LEU A 991 25.44 11.11 45.99
CA LEU A 991 23.97 10.96 45.92
C LEU A 991 23.41 9.99 46.97
N LEU A 992 24.05 8.85 47.25
CA LEU A 992 23.50 7.82 48.14
C LEU A 992 24.22 7.67 49.50
N TYR A 993 25.46 8.12 49.63
CA TYR A 993 26.27 7.88 50.83
C TYR A 993 26.64 9.15 51.60
N ASP A 994 26.54 10.35 51.01
CA ASP A 994 26.85 11.59 51.74
C ASP A 994 25.79 11.90 52.81
N GLY A 995 26.25 12.37 53.98
CA GLY A 995 25.42 12.71 55.13
C GLY A 995 24.51 13.93 54.91
N ARG A 996 24.77 14.75 53.89
CA ARG A 996 23.89 15.87 53.49
C ARG A 996 22.88 15.47 52.41
N SER A 997 23.02 14.29 51.80
CA SER A 997 22.10 13.81 50.78
C SER A 997 20.78 13.34 51.39
N LEU A 998 19.68 13.77 50.77
CA LEU A 998 18.34 13.36 51.17
C LEU A 998 18.04 11.90 50.79
N LEU A 999 18.64 11.39 49.72
CA LEU A 999 18.39 10.01 49.24
C LEU A 999 19.05 8.96 50.15
N ALA A 1000 20.17 9.31 50.80
CA ALA A 1000 20.88 8.44 51.74
C ALA A 1000 19.99 7.94 52.90
N ILE A 1001 19.02 8.76 53.33
CA ILE A 1001 18.09 8.43 54.42
C ILE A 1001 17.09 7.33 54.00
N PHE A 1002 16.70 7.31 52.72
CA PHE A 1002 15.66 6.39 52.23
C PHE A 1002 16.23 5.04 51.76
N GLY A 1003 17.51 4.96 51.40
CA GLY A 1003 18.15 3.72 50.96
C GLY A 1003 17.97 2.54 51.93
N PRO A 1004 18.39 2.67 53.21
CA PRO A 1004 18.22 1.62 54.21
C PRO A 1004 16.75 1.30 54.50
N MET A 1005 15.88 2.31 54.50
CA MET A 1005 14.44 2.15 54.73
C MET A 1005 13.78 1.29 53.65
N VAL A 1006 14.14 1.51 52.39
CA VAL A 1006 13.60 0.74 51.26
C VAL A 1006 14.10 -0.70 51.30
N SER A 1007 15.39 -0.93 51.57
CA SER A 1007 15.94 -2.28 51.72
C SER A 1007 15.25 -3.08 52.84
N GLU A 1008 14.98 -2.43 53.98
CA GLU A 1008 14.26 -3.03 55.11
C GLU A 1008 12.82 -3.43 54.76
N ILE A 1009 12.09 -2.55 54.06
CA ILE A 1009 10.70 -2.84 53.64
C ILE A 1009 10.65 -4.02 52.65
N CYS A 1010 11.62 -4.08 51.73
CA CYS A 1010 11.72 -5.14 50.72
C CYS A 1010 12.19 -6.48 51.31
N ALA A 1011 13.12 -6.46 52.28
CA ALA A 1011 13.62 -7.67 52.94
C ALA A 1011 12.56 -8.33 53.83
N ASN A 1012 11.75 -7.53 54.53
CA ASN A 1012 10.75 -8.00 55.50
C ASN A 1012 9.33 -8.01 54.91
N ASN A 1013 9.15 -8.73 53.81
CA ASN A 1013 7.87 -8.82 53.08
C ASN A 1013 6.71 -9.45 53.89
N THR A 1014 7.00 -10.22 54.93
CA THR A 1014 6.02 -10.80 55.85
C THR A 1014 5.49 -9.78 56.87
N THR A 1015 6.29 -8.78 57.22
CA THR A 1015 5.91 -7.68 58.11
C THR A 1015 5.15 -6.61 57.33
N TYR A 1016 5.65 -6.23 56.16
CA TYR A 1016 5.05 -5.22 55.29
C TYR A 1016 4.18 -5.88 54.21
N LYS A 1017 3.03 -6.43 54.61
CA LYS A 1017 2.14 -7.24 53.72
C LYS A 1017 1.37 -6.43 52.66
N ASP A 1018 1.36 -5.10 52.73
CA ASP A 1018 0.58 -4.31 51.76
C ASP A 1018 1.19 -4.39 50.36
N ARG A 1019 0.38 -4.84 49.39
CA ARG A 1019 0.83 -5.07 48.01
C ARG A 1019 1.26 -3.79 47.32
N ASN A 1020 0.57 -2.67 47.53
CA ASN A 1020 0.92 -1.42 46.85
C ASN A 1020 2.21 -0.82 47.42
N LEU A 1021 2.42 -0.97 48.74
CA LEU A 1021 3.67 -0.59 49.39
C LEU A 1021 4.85 -1.42 48.88
N GLN A 1022 4.70 -2.74 48.77
CA GLN A 1022 5.73 -3.62 48.20
C GLN A 1022 6.04 -3.29 46.74
N GLN A 1023 5.03 -2.97 45.92
CA GLN A 1023 5.22 -2.52 44.54
C GLN A 1023 6.03 -1.22 44.46
N ALA A 1024 5.66 -0.21 45.26
CA ALA A 1024 6.34 1.08 45.27
C ALA A 1024 7.76 0.99 45.85
N ALA A 1025 7.95 0.22 46.93
CA ALA A 1025 9.24 -0.02 47.56
C ALA A 1025 10.19 -0.79 46.64
N THR A 1026 9.74 -1.87 45.99
CA THR A 1026 10.56 -2.63 45.04
C THR A 1026 10.98 -1.76 43.85
N LEU A 1027 10.05 -0.95 43.31
CA LEU A 1027 10.37 -0.03 42.23
C LEU A 1027 11.34 1.07 42.69
N CYS A 1028 11.22 1.56 43.93
CA CYS A 1028 12.16 2.51 44.49
C CYS A 1028 13.55 1.89 44.68
N LEU A 1029 13.64 0.66 45.21
CA LEU A 1029 14.88 -0.09 45.39
C LEU A 1029 15.60 -0.24 44.04
N ALA A 1030 14.87 -0.75 43.04
CA ALA A 1030 15.34 -0.89 41.67
C ALA A 1030 15.90 0.42 41.09
N LYS A 1031 15.18 1.54 41.27
CA LYS A 1031 15.59 2.85 40.77
C LYS A 1031 16.84 3.40 41.49
N LEU A 1032 16.98 3.16 42.80
CA LEU A 1032 18.18 3.55 43.56
C LEU A 1032 19.39 2.70 43.18
N MET A 1033 19.18 1.42 42.86
CA MET A 1033 20.24 0.54 42.35
C MET A 1033 20.80 0.99 41.01
N CYS A 1034 20.06 1.72 40.16
CA CYS A 1034 20.60 2.32 38.94
C CYS A 1034 21.52 3.55 39.19
N VAL A 1035 21.54 4.09 40.42
CA VAL A 1035 22.36 5.26 40.77
C VAL A 1035 23.81 4.85 41.00
N SER A 1036 24.07 3.86 41.85
CA SER A 1036 25.43 3.47 42.24
C SER A 1036 25.66 1.97 42.08
N SER A 1037 26.85 1.62 41.58
CA SER A 1037 27.28 0.23 41.41
C SER A 1037 27.42 -0.48 42.76
N GLU A 1038 27.95 0.19 43.79
CA GLU A 1038 28.13 -0.38 45.14
C GLU A 1038 26.78 -0.71 45.79
N TYR A 1039 25.79 0.18 45.65
CA TYR A 1039 24.43 -0.05 46.16
C TYR A 1039 23.73 -1.17 45.37
N CYS A 1040 23.98 -1.26 44.06
CA CYS A 1040 23.49 -2.34 43.21
C CYS A 1040 24.05 -3.70 43.66
N GLU A 1041 25.37 -3.83 43.79
CA GLU A 1041 26.03 -5.08 44.18
C GLU A 1041 25.51 -5.61 45.53
N ALA A 1042 25.36 -4.73 46.52
CA ALA A 1042 24.86 -5.10 47.84
C ALA A 1042 23.41 -5.60 47.85
N ASN A 1043 22.53 -5.02 47.01
CA ASN A 1043 21.09 -5.33 47.00
C ASN A 1043 20.66 -6.25 45.85
N LEU A 1044 21.55 -6.59 44.91
CA LEU A 1044 21.26 -7.46 43.77
C LEU A 1044 20.73 -8.85 44.17
N PRO A 1045 21.29 -9.56 45.17
CA PRO A 1045 20.74 -10.84 45.63
C PRO A 1045 19.31 -10.71 46.18
N LEU A 1046 19.00 -9.60 46.85
CA LEU A 1046 17.67 -9.32 47.37
C LEU A 1046 16.67 -9.11 46.22
N LEU A 1047 17.04 -8.32 45.20
CA LEU A 1047 16.19 -8.09 44.03
C LEU A 1047 15.92 -9.39 43.23
N ILE A 1048 16.94 -10.23 43.04
CA ILE A 1048 16.79 -11.54 42.39
C ILE A 1048 15.84 -12.44 43.19
N THR A 1049 15.98 -12.46 44.52
CA THR A 1049 15.08 -13.24 45.39
C THR A 1049 13.63 -12.75 45.28
N ILE A 1050 13.41 -11.43 45.23
CA ILE A 1050 12.08 -10.83 45.02
C ILE A 1050 11.53 -11.24 43.64
N MET A 1051 12.35 -11.19 42.59
CA MET A 1051 11.95 -11.59 41.24
C MET A 1051 11.57 -13.07 41.15
N GLU A 1052 12.28 -13.96 41.84
CA GLU A 1052 12.01 -15.39 41.81
C GLU A 1052 10.80 -15.78 42.66
N ARG A 1053 10.66 -15.21 43.86
CA ARG A 1053 9.71 -15.68 44.89
C ARG A 1053 8.45 -14.83 45.05
N SER A 1054 8.39 -13.62 44.48
CA SER A 1054 7.21 -12.77 44.62
C SER A 1054 5.99 -13.40 43.96
N THR A 1055 4.84 -13.33 44.65
CA THR A 1055 3.54 -13.78 44.13
C THR A 1055 2.88 -12.73 43.22
N ASP A 1056 3.36 -11.48 43.23
CA ASP A 1056 2.80 -10.40 42.43
C ASP A 1056 3.52 -10.26 41.08
N ALA A 1057 2.79 -10.55 40.00
CA ALA A 1057 3.26 -10.40 38.63
C ALA A 1057 3.76 -8.98 38.30
N THR A 1058 3.20 -7.93 38.92
CA THR A 1058 3.61 -6.54 38.69
C THR A 1058 5.01 -6.29 39.26
N VAL A 1059 5.28 -6.81 40.46
CA VAL A 1059 6.58 -6.70 41.11
C VAL A 1059 7.64 -7.45 40.32
N ARG A 1060 7.32 -8.68 39.87
CA ARG A 1060 8.22 -9.47 39.01
C ARG A 1060 8.51 -8.77 37.68
N SER A 1061 7.49 -8.20 37.03
CA SER A 1061 7.67 -7.43 35.79
C SER A 1061 8.55 -6.19 36.00
N ASN A 1062 8.34 -5.45 37.08
CA ASN A 1062 9.17 -4.29 37.43
C ASN A 1062 10.63 -4.70 37.72
N ALA A 1063 10.85 -5.83 38.40
CA ALA A 1063 12.19 -6.34 38.68
C ALA A 1063 12.93 -6.76 37.39
N VAL A 1064 12.23 -7.37 36.43
CA VAL A 1064 12.78 -7.70 35.10
C VAL A 1064 13.20 -6.44 34.35
N ILE A 1065 12.34 -5.41 34.30
CA ILE A 1065 12.68 -4.12 33.66
C ILE A 1065 13.89 -3.50 34.35
N ALA A 1066 13.89 -3.49 35.67
CA ALA A 1066 14.97 -2.93 36.48
C ALA A 1066 16.32 -3.62 36.23
N LEU A 1067 16.35 -4.97 36.16
CA LEU A 1067 17.56 -5.71 35.78
C LEU A 1067 18.03 -5.35 34.37
N GLY A 1068 17.11 -5.07 33.45
CA GLY A 1068 17.45 -4.58 32.12
C GLY A 1068 18.09 -3.18 32.15
N ASP A 1069 17.52 -2.25 32.90
CA ASP A 1069 18.11 -0.91 33.08
C ASP A 1069 19.49 -1.00 33.73
N MET A 1070 19.66 -1.87 34.74
CA MET A 1070 20.96 -2.13 35.38
C MET A 1070 21.97 -2.76 34.42
N ALA A 1071 21.55 -3.59 33.46
CA ALA A 1071 22.46 -4.15 32.46
C ALA A 1071 23.04 -3.06 31.55
N VAL A 1072 22.30 -1.96 31.31
CA VAL A 1072 22.78 -0.79 30.57
C VAL A 1072 23.74 0.05 31.44
N CYS A 1073 23.42 0.25 32.72
CA CYS A 1073 24.24 1.07 33.63
C CYS A 1073 25.53 0.36 34.10
N PHE A 1074 25.44 -0.93 34.45
CA PHE A 1074 26.47 -1.72 35.12
C PHE A 1074 26.61 -3.12 34.50
N ASN A 1075 26.99 -3.16 33.23
CA ASN A 1075 26.99 -4.37 32.41
C ASN A 1075 27.74 -5.56 33.05
N HIS A 1076 28.92 -5.31 33.64
CA HIS A 1076 29.75 -6.34 34.29
C HIS A 1076 29.07 -7.05 35.47
N LEU A 1077 28.23 -6.36 36.26
CA LEU A 1077 27.54 -6.96 37.42
C LEU A 1077 26.39 -7.89 36.98
N ILE A 1078 25.73 -7.55 35.87
CA ILE A 1078 24.56 -8.29 35.39
C ILE A 1078 24.96 -9.46 34.51
N ASP A 1079 26.08 -9.38 33.79
CA ASP A 1079 26.56 -10.41 32.85
C ASP A 1079 26.70 -11.81 33.50
N GLU A 1080 27.03 -11.87 34.79
CA GLU A 1080 27.15 -13.09 35.60
C GLU A 1080 25.79 -13.63 36.09
N ASN A 1081 24.75 -12.79 36.11
CA ASN A 1081 23.42 -13.08 36.64
C ASN A 1081 22.33 -13.12 35.55
N THR A 1082 22.71 -13.06 34.27
CA THR A 1082 21.77 -13.04 33.13
C THR A 1082 20.85 -14.26 33.07
N ASP A 1083 21.29 -15.43 33.55
CA ASP A 1083 20.50 -16.67 33.62
C ASP A 1083 19.15 -16.48 34.34
N PHE A 1084 19.13 -15.67 35.40
CA PHE A 1084 17.91 -15.39 36.17
C PHE A 1084 16.86 -14.65 35.34
N LEU A 1085 17.30 -13.82 34.37
CA LEU A 1085 16.41 -13.13 33.45
C LEU A 1085 15.78 -14.11 32.46
N TYR A 1086 16.57 -14.99 31.84
CA TYR A 1086 16.05 -15.99 30.90
C TYR A 1086 15.06 -16.97 31.54
N ARG A 1087 15.25 -17.34 32.81
CA ARG A 1087 14.28 -18.18 33.56
C ARG A 1087 12.89 -17.55 33.68
N ARG A 1088 12.74 -16.23 33.52
CA ARG A 1088 11.42 -15.55 33.55
C ARG A 1088 10.66 -15.63 32.22
N LEU A 1089 11.26 -16.16 31.15
CA LEU A 1089 10.52 -16.51 29.93
C LEU A 1089 9.52 -17.65 30.16
N ALA A 1090 9.76 -18.49 31.17
CA ALA A 1090 8.89 -19.60 31.59
C ALA A 1090 8.01 -19.26 32.80
N ASP A 1091 7.72 -17.97 33.06
CA ASP A 1091 6.84 -17.57 34.17
C ASP A 1091 5.38 -18.04 33.97
N SER A 1092 4.63 -18.20 35.06
CA SER A 1092 3.21 -18.57 35.00
C SER A 1092 2.32 -17.45 34.45
N ASP A 1093 2.73 -16.18 34.59
CA ASP A 1093 1.94 -15.03 34.14
C ASP A 1093 2.44 -14.50 32.78
N ALA A 1094 1.53 -14.43 31.80
CA ALA A 1094 1.85 -13.97 30.44
C ALA A 1094 2.35 -12.51 30.38
N SER A 1095 1.98 -11.65 31.35
CA SER A 1095 2.47 -10.27 31.39
C SER A 1095 3.94 -10.19 31.75
N VAL A 1096 4.40 -11.05 32.66
CA VAL A 1096 5.83 -11.16 33.01
C VAL A 1096 6.61 -11.70 31.82
N LYS A 1097 6.13 -12.77 31.16
CA LYS A 1097 6.76 -13.31 29.96
C LYS A 1097 6.92 -12.27 28.86
N ARG A 1098 5.86 -11.51 28.55
CA ARG A 1098 5.89 -10.42 27.55
C ARG A 1098 6.94 -9.36 27.91
N THR A 1099 6.96 -8.92 29.16
CA THR A 1099 7.91 -7.91 29.64
C THR A 1099 9.35 -8.41 29.58
N CYS A 1100 9.58 -9.66 29.99
CA CYS A 1100 10.88 -10.32 29.95
C CYS A 1100 11.39 -10.46 28.51
N LEU A 1101 10.55 -10.98 27.61
CA LEU A 1101 10.90 -11.14 26.20
C LEU A 1101 11.24 -9.78 25.56
N MET A 1102 10.42 -8.75 25.77
CA MET A 1102 10.70 -7.40 25.27
C MET A 1102 12.03 -6.83 25.80
N THR A 1103 12.30 -7.02 27.09
CA THR A 1103 13.52 -6.51 27.73
C THR A 1103 14.76 -7.24 27.18
N LEU A 1104 14.71 -8.57 27.08
CA LEU A 1104 15.79 -9.38 26.48
C LEU A 1104 16.02 -9.01 25.02
N THR A 1105 14.96 -8.86 24.22
CA THR A 1105 15.04 -8.40 22.84
C THR A 1105 15.77 -7.06 22.74
N PHE A 1106 15.41 -6.08 23.58
CA PHE A 1106 16.08 -4.78 23.59
C PHE A 1106 17.57 -4.89 23.95
N LEU A 1107 17.91 -5.59 25.03
CA LEU A 1107 19.29 -5.72 25.50
C LEU A 1107 20.21 -6.44 24.51
N ILE A 1108 19.72 -7.52 23.90
CA ILE A 1108 20.47 -8.30 22.91
C ILE A 1108 20.67 -7.46 21.64
N LEU A 1109 19.62 -6.79 21.15
CA LEU A 1109 19.73 -5.96 19.96
C LEU A 1109 20.60 -4.71 20.21
N ALA A 1110 20.58 -4.13 21.41
CA ALA A 1110 21.44 -3.02 21.78
C ALA A 1110 22.91 -3.44 22.04
N GLY A 1111 23.21 -4.75 22.01
CA GLY A 1111 24.54 -5.29 22.27
C GLY A 1111 24.96 -5.19 23.75
N GLN A 1112 24.01 -4.94 24.65
CA GLN A 1112 24.27 -4.82 26.08
C GLN A 1112 24.41 -6.20 26.74
N VAL A 1113 23.66 -7.20 26.27
CA VAL A 1113 23.79 -8.58 26.74
C VAL A 1113 24.31 -9.45 25.60
N LYS A 1114 25.39 -10.20 25.87
CA LYS A 1114 25.93 -11.16 24.91
C LYS A 1114 25.03 -12.38 24.80
N VAL A 1115 24.90 -12.88 23.58
CA VAL A 1115 24.19 -14.13 23.30
C VAL A 1115 25.01 -15.30 23.85
N LYS A 1116 24.62 -15.83 25.01
CA LYS A 1116 25.27 -16.98 25.68
C LYS A 1116 24.28 -18.14 25.76
N GLY A 1117 24.39 -19.18 24.93
CA GLY A 1117 23.72 -20.47 25.17
C GLY A 1117 22.19 -20.53 25.03
N GLN A 1118 21.47 -19.46 25.37
CA GLN A 1118 20.10 -19.51 25.90
C GLN A 1118 19.04 -19.00 24.91
N LEU A 1119 19.43 -18.70 23.67
CA LEU A 1119 18.48 -18.35 22.61
C LEU A 1119 17.45 -19.46 22.35
N GLY A 1120 17.76 -20.71 22.73
CA GLY A 1120 16.80 -21.81 22.68
C GLY A 1120 15.53 -21.52 23.49
N GLU A 1121 15.62 -20.87 24.65
CA GLU A 1121 14.44 -20.49 25.45
C GLU A 1121 13.60 -19.40 24.75
N MET A 1122 14.25 -18.47 24.06
CA MET A 1122 13.54 -17.48 23.24
C MET A 1122 12.87 -18.12 22.01
N ALA A 1123 13.48 -19.16 21.42
CA ALA A 1123 12.90 -19.89 20.31
C ALA A 1123 11.63 -20.67 20.73
N LYS A 1124 11.55 -21.18 21.97
CA LYS A 1124 10.33 -21.82 22.50
C LYS A 1124 9.14 -20.86 22.52
N CYS A 1125 9.39 -19.57 22.74
CA CYS A 1125 8.34 -18.55 22.76
C CYS A 1125 7.63 -18.39 21.41
N LEU A 1126 8.16 -18.93 20.30
CA LEU A 1126 7.50 -18.92 18.98
C LEU A 1126 6.18 -19.72 18.93
N GLU A 1127 6.03 -20.67 19.85
CA GLU A 1127 4.85 -21.56 19.98
C GLU A 1127 4.17 -21.36 21.35
N ASP A 1128 4.33 -20.19 21.97
CA ASP A 1128 3.61 -19.86 23.22
C ASP A 1128 2.10 -19.71 22.96
N GLU A 1129 1.28 -20.05 23.97
CA GLU A 1129 -0.19 -19.95 23.90
C GLU A 1129 -0.67 -18.51 23.67
N ASP A 1130 0.03 -17.49 24.22
CA ASP A 1130 -0.25 -16.09 23.93
C ASP A 1130 0.37 -15.70 22.58
N LYS A 1131 -0.48 -15.56 21.56
CA LYS A 1131 -0.07 -15.14 20.20
C LYS A 1131 0.80 -13.88 20.19
N ARG A 1132 0.64 -12.95 21.15
CA ARG A 1132 1.48 -11.74 21.22
C ARG A 1132 2.93 -12.07 21.57
N ILE A 1133 3.16 -13.08 22.42
CA ILE A 1133 4.50 -13.55 22.78
C ILE A 1133 5.13 -14.21 21.56
N ALA A 1134 4.39 -15.06 20.85
CA ALA A 1134 4.85 -15.66 19.60
C ALA A 1134 5.21 -14.62 18.54
N ASP A 1135 4.39 -13.58 18.36
CA ASP A 1135 4.66 -12.48 17.42
C ASP A 1135 5.90 -11.67 17.82
N LEU A 1136 6.11 -11.40 19.12
CA LEU A 1136 7.32 -10.73 19.63
C LEU A 1136 8.58 -11.59 19.39
N ALA A 1137 8.49 -12.90 19.61
CA ALA A 1137 9.59 -13.82 19.32
C ALA A 1137 9.91 -13.86 17.81
N ARG A 1138 8.88 -13.91 16.95
CA ARG A 1138 9.05 -13.85 15.48
C ARG A 1138 9.72 -12.54 15.05
N MET A 1139 9.30 -11.42 15.62
CA MET A 1139 9.90 -10.10 15.37
C MET A 1139 11.37 -10.09 15.79
N PHE A 1140 11.67 -10.58 17.00
CA PHE A 1140 13.04 -10.67 17.51
C PHE A 1140 13.96 -11.46 16.57
N PHE A 1141 13.58 -12.66 16.14
CA PHE A 1141 14.42 -13.47 15.25
C PHE A 1141 14.56 -12.87 13.85
N THR A 1142 13.53 -12.17 13.36
CA THR A 1142 13.59 -11.46 12.08
C THR A 1142 14.53 -10.25 12.15
N GLU A 1143 14.54 -9.52 13.27
CA GLU A 1143 15.50 -8.41 13.46
C GLU A 1143 16.91 -8.93 13.71
N LEU A 1144 17.05 -10.01 14.49
CA LEU A 1144 18.33 -10.64 14.78
C LEU A 1144 18.99 -11.23 13.52
N SER A 1145 18.20 -11.76 12.58
CA SER A 1145 18.75 -12.29 11.31
C SER A 1145 19.41 -11.20 10.45
N THR A 1146 19.01 -9.94 10.62
CA THR A 1146 19.67 -8.80 9.93
C THR A 1146 21.03 -8.44 10.50
N LYS A 1147 21.38 -8.91 11.71
CA LYS A 1147 22.66 -8.64 12.38
C LYS A 1147 23.63 -9.80 12.22
N ASP A 1148 24.67 -9.62 11.41
CA ASP A 1148 25.83 -10.52 11.26
C ASP A 1148 25.52 -12.03 11.06
N ASN A 1149 24.36 -12.36 10.47
CA ASN A 1149 23.85 -13.74 10.37
C ASN A 1149 23.81 -14.45 11.75
N ALA A 1150 23.48 -13.73 12.83
CA ALA A 1150 23.49 -14.24 14.20
C ALA A 1150 22.67 -15.53 14.38
N VAL A 1151 21.51 -15.64 13.71
CA VAL A 1151 20.66 -16.85 13.75
C VAL A 1151 21.42 -18.09 13.25
N TYR A 1152 22.22 -17.96 12.19
CA TYR A 1152 23.06 -19.05 11.68
C TYR A 1152 24.18 -19.42 12.66
N ASN A 1153 24.87 -18.43 13.23
CA ASN A 1153 26.00 -18.66 14.13
C ASN A 1153 25.57 -19.40 15.40
N HIS A 1154 24.38 -19.09 15.93
CA HIS A 1154 23.83 -19.69 17.14
C HIS A 1154 22.86 -20.85 16.87
N PHE A 1155 22.66 -21.26 15.61
CA PHE A 1155 21.68 -22.30 15.28
C PHE A 1155 21.95 -23.62 16.00
N VAL A 1156 23.19 -24.10 15.98
CA VAL A 1156 23.56 -25.40 16.57
C VAL A 1156 23.27 -25.43 18.07
N ASP A 1157 23.52 -24.31 18.74
CA ASP A 1157 23.28 -24.13 20.17
C ASP A 1157 21.77 -24.16 20.49
N MET A 1158 20.98 -23.33 19.80
CA MET A 1158 19.52 -23.34 19.91
C MET A 1158 18.92 -24.72 19.61
N PHE A 1159 19.38 -25.37 18.55
CA PHE A 1159 18.94 -26.70 18.15
C PHE A 1159 19.21 -27.74 19.26
N SER A 1160 20.37 -27.66 19.92
CA SER A 1160 20.73 -28.56 21.02
C SER A 1160 19.77 -28.45 22.19
N LEU A 1161 19.45 -27.22 22.60
CA LEU A 1161 18.50 -26.97 23.69
C LEU A 1161 17.09 -27.44 23.33
N LEU A 1162 16.65 -27.18 22.10
CA LEU A 1162 15.31 -27.55 21.63
C LEU A 1162 15.14 -29.07 21.51
N SER A 1163 16.15 -29.79 21.01
CA SER A 1163 16.12 -31.25 20.86
C SER A 1163 16.34 -31.99 22.19
N ALA A 1164 17.03 -31.37 23.15
CA ALA A 1164 17.20 -31.92 24.50
C ALA A 1164 15.96 -31.74 25.41
N ASP A 1165 15.10 -30.75 25.14
CA ASP A 1165 13.92 -30.48 25.98
C ASP A 1165 12.76 -31.43 25.66
N GLN A 1166 12.50 -32.37 26.56
CA GLN A 1166 11.44 -33.36 26.42
C GLN A 1166 10.02 -32.76 26.51
N ARG A 1167 9.87 -31.53 27.02
CA ARG A 1167 8.57 -30.86 27.23
C ARG A 1167 7.94 -30.32 25.95
N ILE A 1168 8.72 -30.14 24.89
CA ILE A 1168 8.22 -29.65 23.59
C ILE A 1168 7.67 -30.85 22.82
N ASP A 1169 6.53 -30.71 22.14
CA ASP A 1169 6.04 -31.74 21.23
C ASP A 1169 6.79 -31.73 19.89
N GLU A 1170 6.80 -32.85 19.18
CA GLU A 1170 7.57 -33.01 17.95
C GLU A 1170 7.10 -32.05 16.84
N GLU A 1171 5.80 -31.74 16.76
CA GLU A 1171 5.27 -30.83 15.75
C GLU A 1171 5.69 -29.37 16.01
N SER A 1172 5.60 -28.91 17.25
CA SER A 1172 6.06 -27.58 17.67
C SER A 1172 7.56 -27.42 17.43
N PHE A 1173 8.36 -28.45 17.76
CA PHE A 1173 9.79 -28.45 17.44
C PHE A 1173 10.03 -28.28 15.93
N ARG A 1174 9.35 -29.08 15.09
CA ARG A 1174 9.48 -29.00 13.63
C ARG A 1174 9.07 -27.63 13.09
N ARG A 1175 8.04 -26.98 13.65
CA ARG A 1175 7.63 -25.61 13.27
C ARG A 1175 8.69 -24.57 13.63
N ILE A 1176 9.24 -24.63 14.85
CA ILE A 1176 10.32 -23.74 15.31
C ILE A 1176 11.56 -23.89 14.42
N VAL A 1177 12.01 -25.13 14.17
CA VAL A 1177 13.20 -25.40 13.36
C VAL A 1177 13.01 -24.94 11.91
N ARG A 1178 11.84 -25.19 11.31
CA ARG A 1178 11.52 -24.69 9.96
C ARG A 1178 11.56 -23.17 9.89
N PHE A 1179 11.06 -22.48 10.90
CA PHE A 1179 11.13 -21.02 10.97
C PHE A 1179 12.57 -20.51 11.08
N LEU A 1180 13.39 -21.09 11.97
CA LEU A 1180 14.79 -20.67 12.16
C LEU A 1180 15.67 -20.96 10.93
N LEU A 1181 15.50 -22.12 10.30
CA LEU A 1181 16.21 -22.47 9.05
C LEU A 1181 15.79 -21.61 7.86
N GLY A 1182 14.59 -21.03 7.88
CA GLY A 1182 14.12 -20.08 6.88
C GLY A 1182 14.99 -18.81 6.77
N PHE A 1183 15.78 -18.48 7.80
CA PHE A 1183 16.73 -17.35 7.75
C PHE A 1183 18.11 -17.72 7.18
N VAL A 1184 18.36 -19.01 6.87
CA VAL A 1184 19.63 -19.49 6.31
C VAL A 1184 19.53 -19.51 4.78
N GLU A 1185 19.52 -18.31 4.17
CA GLU A 1185 19.31 -18.17 2.71
C GLU A 1185 20.57 -18.48 1.87
N LYS A 1186 21.77 -18.43 2.48
CA LYS A 1186 23.03 -18.62 1.76
C LYS A 1186 23.41 -20.10 1.67
N ASP A 1187 23.57 -20.62 0.44
CA ASP A 1187 23.99 -22.01 0.18
C ASP A 1187 25.25 -22.44 0.95
N LYS A 1188 26.25 -21.55 1.07
CA LYS A 1188 27.47 -21.84 1.82
C LYS A 1188 27.19 -22.12 3.31
N HIS A 1189 26.29 -21.33 3.90
CA HIS A 1189 25.90 -21.49 5.30
C HIS A 1189 25.06 -22.75 5.48
N ALA A 1190 24.16 -23.05 4.54
CA ALA A 1190 23.36 -24.28 4.56
C ALA A 1190 24.25 -25.54 4.52
N LYS A 1191 25.28 -25.58 3.66
CA LYS A 1191 26.25 -26.69 3.60
C LYS A 1191 27.04 -26.86 4.90
N GLN A 1192 27.64 -25.78 5.40
CA GLN A 1192 28.42 -25.82 6.65
C GLN A 1192 27.57 -26.21 7.87
N LEU A 1193 26.30 -25.80 7.90
CA LEU A 1193 25.38 -26.20 8.96
C LEU A 1193 25.02 -27.68 8.86
N ALA A 1194 24.77 -28.16 7.64
CA ALA A 1194 24.48 -29.57 7.39
C ALA A 1194 25.64 -30.47 7.85
N ASP A 1195 26.90 -30.11 7.53
CA ASP A 1195 28.07 -30.88 7.99
C ASP A 1195 28.17 -30.92 9.53
N LYS A 1196 27.90 -29.78 10.20
CA LYS A 1196 27.89 -29.67 11.67
C LYS A 1196 26.79 -30.51 12.30
N LEU A 1197 25.60 -30.57 11.70
CA LEU A 1197 24.46 -31.36 12.20
C LEU A 1197 24.66 -32.86 11.92
N ALA A 1198 25.16 -33.23 10.74
CA ALA A 1198 25.44 -34.61 10.37
C ALA A 1198 26.49 -35.25 11.31
N ALA A 1199 27.49 -34.49 11.74
CA ALA A 1199 28.47 -34.94 12.74
C ALA A 1199 27.85 -35.30 14.11
N ARG A 1200 26.58 -34.93 14.36
CA ARG A 1200 25.86 -35.23 15.61
C ARG A 1200 25.04 -36.51 15.54
N LEU A 1201 24.66 -36.97 14.35
CA LEU A 1201 23.86 -38.20 14.17
C LEU A 1201 24.46 -39.42 14.90
N PRO A 1202 25.79 -39.66 14.89
CA PRO A 1202 26.39 -40.77 15.62
C PRO A 1202 26.43 -40.60 17.15
N ARG A 1203 26.15 -39.39 17.66
CA ARG A 1203 26.25 -39.01 19.08
C ARG A 1203 24.88 -38.79 19.74
N CYS A 1204 23.79 -39.14 19.05
CA CYS A 1204 22.43 -39.00 19.59
C CYS A 1204 22.13 -40.18 20.52
N ASP A 1205 21.68 -39.90 21.74
CA ASP A 1205 21.38 -40.94 22.74
C ASP A 1205 19.95 -41.51 22.60
N THR A 1206 19.05 -40.76 21.95
CA THR A 1206 17.64 -41.12 21.77
C THR A 1206 17.24 -41.09 20.30
N GLU A 1207 16.30 -41.96 19.92
CA GLU A 1207 15.73 -42.00 18.56
C GLU A 1207 15.07 -40.66 18.21
N ARG A 1208 14.46 -40.00 19.19
CA ARG A 1208 13.87 -38.67 19.03
C ARG A 1208 14.90 -37.62 18.60
N GLN A 1209 16.04 -37.53 19.30
CA GLN A 1209 17.12 -36.60 18.92
C GLN A 1209 17.69 -36.91 17.53
N TRP A 1210 17.78 -38.18 17.17
CA TRP A 1210 18.23 -38.59 15.85
C TRP A 1210 17.24 -38.14 14.76
N ASN A 1211 15.93 -38.35 14.99
CA ASN A 1211 14.86 -37.90 14.09
C ASN A 1211 14.81 -36.37 13.95
N ASP A 1212 15.04 -35.63 15.04
CA ASP A 1212 15.13 -34.18 15.05
C ASP A 1212 16.28 -33.68 14.15
N VAL A 1213 17.47 -34.30 14.27
CA VAL A 1213 18.65 -33.96 13.46
C VAL A 1213 18.41 -34.32 11.99
N ALA A 1214 17.85 -35.50 11.72
CA ALA A 1214 17.50 -35.94 10.37
C ALA A 1214 16.48 -34.99 9.71
N PHE A 1215 15.47 -34.54 10.46
CA PHE A 1215 14.50 -33.56 9.99
C PHE A 1215 15.15 -32.22 9.62
N ALA A 1216 16.03 -31.69 10.47
CA ALA A 1216 16.74 -30.45 10.18
C ALA A 1216 17.66 -30.56 8.95
N LEU A 1217 18.33 -31.69 8.77
CA LEU A 1217 19.15 -31.97 7.58
C LEU A 1217 18.32 -32.04 6.30
N GLY A 1218 17.11 -32.62 6.36
CA GLY A 1218 16.18 -32.67 5.23
C GLY A 1218 15.66 -31.30 4.77
N LEU A 1219 15.68 -30.30 5.64
CA LEU A 1219 15.28 -28.92 5.31
C LEU A 1219 16.41 -28.10 4.66
N LEU A 1220 17.67 -28.54 4.77
CA LEU A 1220 18.84 -27.83 4.25
C LEU A 1220 19.18 -28.27 2.82
N GLN A 1221 19.37 -27.32 1.90
CA GLN A 1221 19.81 -27.60 0.53
C GLN A 1221 21.33 -27.85 0.45
N HIS A 1222 21.78 -28.99 0.97
CA HIS A 1222 23.21 -29.32 1.11
C HIS A 1222 23.79 -30.13 -0.07
N LYS A 1223 22.97 -30.96 -0.74
CA LYS A 1223 23.34 -31.83 -1.89
C LYS A 1223 24.59 -32.72 -1.62
N ASN A 1224 24.73 -33.23 -0.39
CA ASN A 1224 25.86 -34.10 -0.01
C ASN A 1224 25.39 -35.57 0.07
N GLU A 1225 25.95 -36.44 -0.77
CA GLU A 1225 25.58 -37.86 -0.86
C GLU A 1225 25.93 -38.64 0.42
N ASP A 1226 27.00 -38.26 1.13
CA ASP A 1226 27.41 -38.92 2.37
C ASP A 1226 26.41 -38.69 3.50
N ILE A 1227 25.85 -37.47 3.58
CA ILE A 1227 24.81 -37.13 4.56
C ILE A 1227 23.51 -37.85 4.22
N ALA A 1228 23.14 -37.94 2.95
CA ALA A 1228 21.96 -38.68 2.50
C ALA A 1228 22.08 -40.18 2.83
N LYS A 1229 23.27 -40.76 2.67
CA LYS A 1229 23.55 -42.14 3.06
C LYS A 1229 23.45 -42.33 4.58
N LEU A 1230 24.01 -41.42 5.37
CA LEU A 1230 24.01 -41.50 6.84
C LEU A 1230 22.59 -41.35 7.44
N VAL A 1231 21.73 -40.53 6.83
CA VAL A 1231 20.30 -40.46 7.16
C VAL A 1231 19.56 -41.72 6.69
N GLY A 1232 19.91 -42.29 5.54
CA GLY A 1232 19.32 -43.53 5.03
C GLY A 1232 19.62 -44.78 5.89
N GLU A 1233 20.72 -44.78 6.64
CA GLU A 1233 21.12 -45.90 7.52
C GLU A 1233 20.30 -46.02 8.82
N GLY A 1234 19.53 -44.99 9.18
CA GLY A 1234 18.63 -44.99 10.35
C GLY A 1234 19.33 -44.89 11.72
N PHE A 1235 18.54 -44.79 12.80
CA PHE A 1235 19.05 -44.75 14.18
C PHE A 1235 19.54 -46.15 14.62
N LYS A 1236 20.79 -46.23 15.10
CA LYS A 1236 21.41 -47.46 15.60
C LYS A 1236 21.72 -47.33 17.10
N VAL A 1237 21.01 -48.08 17.95
CA VAL A 1237 21.27 -48.09 19.40
C VAL A 1237 22.53 -48.91 19.69
N VAL A 1238 23.62 -48.27 20.10
CA VAL A 1238 24.78 -48.99 20.64
C VAL A 1238 24.46 -49.37 22.10
N ARG A 1239 23.91 -50.58 22.31
CA ARG A 1239 23.92 -51.20 23.64
C ARG A 1239 25.36 -51.60 23.95
N VAL A 1240 26.01 -50.90 24.88
CA VAL A 1240 27.25 -51.41 25.50
C VAL A 1240 26.84 -52.66 26.31
N PRO A 1241 27.39 -53.85 26.03
CA PRO A 1241 27.16 -55.01 26.89
C PRO A 1241 27.75 -54.72 28.29
N ALA A 1242 26.99 -55.11 29.31
CA ALA A 1242 27.23 -54.83 30.73
C ALA A 1242 28.63 -55.18 31.25
#